data_AF-A0A7W1NYN2-F1
#
_entry.id   AF-A0A7W1NYN2-F1
#
_cell.length_a   1.000
_cell.length_b   1.000
_cell.length_c   1.000
_cell.angle_alpha   90.00
_cell.angle_beta   90.00
_cell.angle_gamma   90.00
#
_symmetry.space_group_name_H-M   'P 1'
#
loop_
_entity.id
_entity.type
_entity.pdbx_description
1 polymer ?
#
loop_
_entity_poly.entity_id
_entity_poly.type
_entity_poly.pdbx_seq_one_letter_code
_entity_poly.pdbx_strand_id
1 'polypeptide(L)'
;LIPTEPKPKAIMTYVEENPELQQMYKNNSEIKKIVDVAIHLQGVNRHVSTHAAGVIVADKPLVEYLPLHRPTKVEKEDGEGKNENPLKAVTQFPMETCESIGLLKIDFLGLSTLTIMRKACDLIERYHGIKFELDNIPYRPTDDPEVNRKLKASFELMGRGETVGIFQVEGSGMQQMLRDMRPTKFEHIIAAVSLYRPGPMEFIPTYNKRLRGEEEIEYRHELLQPILEETMGIIVYQEQLMQVAGKLFDYELGEADLMRRAVSKKKEKDLKKHRDIFLERGPNHGLDEGTINLIFDDIEFFANYGFNKSHAADYAVITCQTSYLKTHYAAEYMTALLSVHRDDITKITTFLGECRRLGIPVLPPDVNYSAVDFDIQKQPSGVRGIRFGLVAIKNAGENALMPIIRAREEGGPFDSLEEFCRRVDLRQVQKRTLESLIKVGALDAFGIRWQLADPGSIERMVNFSIDYHHAKEIGQMSMFGESTGMSDKLSLNDAKEVPERDMLNWEKELLGLYVSGRPVDKVRDLLARANNTSDVAVIKQPESNRHGKKVAVAGEIVSVRKLVTKNGDMMAVFNMEDWHESAESIDVVLFPRSWQKFGELIVEGNVIMVGGELDTSRGDPQVKAETVIQDFKITIPADEVGASRISAETPDWALDNEPDSDLDMPVPALVGVMEEEPVAMIAPATQGAAAVRTPIVEPQMPVMTREQSSVDWMNAESPDLAGLDDLPPLDDEFKVQPERWMMIYFQRSEDAEKDRRRLRRLHGILTAYPGKDRFSIVLEDAKQSFKMEFPNDTTAYCDDLVSDLLTIVGDAHNIELFDRPE
;
A
#
# COMPACT_ATOMS: atom_id res chain seq x y z
N LEU A 1 -8.65 26.50 1.56
CA LEU A 1 -7.83 27.72 1.54
C LEU A 1 -7.18 28.03 2.89
N ILE A 2 -7.86 27.77 4.02
CA ILE A 2 -7.22 27.74 5.35
C ILE A 2 -6.83 26.29 5.66
N PRO A 3 -5.54 25.97 5.87
CA PRO A 3 -5.09 24.63 6.20
C PRO A 3 -5.40 24.27 7.66
N THR A 4 -5.48 22.98 7.96
CA THR A 4 -5.54 22.48 9.34
C THR A 4 -4.13 22.31 9.87
N GLU A 5 -3.75 23.11 10.87
CA GLU A 5 -2.40 23.10 11.46
C GLU A 5 -2.46 22.89 12.98
N PRO A 6 -1.46 22.25 13.62
CA PRO A 6 -1.47 21.96 15.06
C PRO A 6 -1.51 23.21 15.94
N LYS A 7 -0.90 24.30 15.47
CA LYS A 7 -0.95 25.63 16.08
C LYS A 7 -1.46 26.61 15.04
N PRO A 8 -2.79 26.74 14.90
CA PRO A 8 -3.36 27.59 13.88
C PRO A 8 -2.96 29.05 14.13
N LYS A 9 -2.51 29.73 13.08
CA LYS A 9 -2.27 31.17 13.08
C LYS A 9 -3.60 31.91 13.24
N ALA A 10 -3.53 33.22 13.47
CA ALA A 10 -4.73 34.06 13.42
C ALA A 10 -5.39 33.93 12.02
N ILE A 11 -6.72 33.83 11.95
CA ILE A 11 -7.45 33.64 10.68
C ILE A 11 -7.06 34.68 9.63
N MET A 12 -6.85 35.94 10.04
CA MET A 12 -6.42 37.02 9.16
C MET A 12 -5.06 36.76 8.49
N THR A 13 -4.13 36.08 9.17
CA THR A 13 -2.83 35.74 8.60
C THR A 13 -3.00 34.81 7.39
N TYR A 14 -3.93 33.85 7.44
CA TYR A 14 -4.23 33.01 6.28
C TYR A 14 -4.87 33.79 5.13
N VAL A 15 -5.68 34.81 5.43
CA VAL A 15 -6.27 35.70 4.41
C VAL A 15 -5.20 36.56 3.75
N GLU A 16 -4.17 36.98 4.49
CA GLU A 16 -3.05 37.76 3.97
C GLU A 16 -2.06 36.93 3.15
N GLU A 17 -1.78 35.71 3.59
CA GLU A 17 -0.83 34.79 2.95
C GLU A 17 -1.39 34.13 1.68
N ASN A 18 -2.71 33.99 1.55
CA ASN A 18 -3.37 33.32 0.41
C ASN A 18 -4.06 34.35 -0.52
N PRO A 19 -3.52 34.63 -1.73
CA PRO A 19 -4.08 35.62 -2.65
C PRO A 19 -5.52 35.34 -3.09
N GLU A 20 -5.89 34.07 -3.27
CA GLU A 20 -7.24 33.65 -3.66
C GLU A 20 -8.23 33.94 -2.53
N LEU A 21 -7.89 33.57 -1.29
CA LEU A 21 -8.71 33.85 -0.12
C LEU A 21 -8.82 35.37 0.14
N GLN A 22 -7.74 36.12 -0.09
CA GLN A 22 -7.74 37.57 0.02
C GLN A 22 -8.70 38.21 -0.99
N GLN A 23 -8.70 37.72 -2.23
CA GLN A 23 -9.58 38.19 -3.29
C GLN A 23 -11.04 37.85 -2.99
N MET A 24 -11.32 36.63 -2.51
CA MET A 24 -12.65 36.23 -2.06
C MET A 24 -13.14 37.08 -0.90
N TYR A 25 -12.28 37.37 0.09
CA TYR A 25 -12.60 38.22 1.23
C TYR A 25 -12.88 39.67 0.83
N LYS A 26 -12.20 40.22 -0.18
CA LYS A 26 -12.44 41.58 -0.70
C LYS A 26 -13.69 41.67 -1.57
N ASN A 27 -13.94 40.66 -2.41
CA ASN A 27 -14.92 40.74 -3.48
C ASN A 27 -16.28 40.11 -3.13
N ASN A 28 -16.33 39.21 -2.15
CA ASN A 28 -17.56 38.54 -1.74
C ASN A 28 -17.95 38.96 -0.31
N SER A 29 -19.08 39.67 -0.19
CA SER A 29 -19.60 40.20 1.08
C SER A 29 -20.02 39.11 2.07
N GLU A 30 -20.49 37.95 1.60
CA GLU A 30 -20.85 36.82 2.46
C GLU A 30 -19.59 36.18 3.06
N ILE A 31 -18.57 35.95 2.23
CA ILE A 31 -17.29 35.39 2.69
C ILE A 31 -16.62 36.33 3.69
N LYS A 32 -16.63 37.65 3.42
CA LYS A 32 -16.15 38.65 4.37
C LYS A 32 -16.84 38.52 5.72
N LYS A 33 -18.17 38.44 5.73
CA LYS A 33 -18.95 38.30 6.96
C LYS A 33 -18.62 37.00 7.71
N ILE A 34 -18.45 35.89 6.99
CA ILE A 34 -18.06 34.59 7.57
C ILE A 34 -16.69 34.71 8.25
N VAL A 35 -15.70 35.28 7.56
CA VAL A 35 -14.34 35.46 8.07
C VAL A 35 -14.34 36.38 9.30
N ASP A 36 -15.03 37.52 9.23
CA ASP A 36 -15.14 38.49 10.32
C ASP A 36 -15.74 37.85 11.58
N VAL A 37 -16.78 37.03 11.43
CA VAL A 37 -17.38 36.29 12.55
C VAL A 37 -16.43 35.20 13.07
N ALA A 38 -15.78 34.46 12.17
CA ALA A 38 -14.86 33.38 12.54
C ALA A 38 -13.67 33.88 13.37
N ILE A 39 -13.14 35.08 13.08
CA ILE A 39 -12.08 35.71 13.86
C ILE A 39 -12.47 35.87 15.33
N HIS A 40 -13.72 36.25 15.59
CA HIS A 40 -14.22 36.42 16.97
C HIS A 40 -14.49 35.10 17.70
N LEU A 41 -14.69 34.00 16.95
CA LEU A 41 -14.92 32.67 17.50
C LEU A 41 -13.62 31.85 17.63
N GLN A 42 -12.50 32.34 17.09
CA GLN A 42 -11.22 31.66 17.16
C GLN A 42 -10.74 31.56 18.62
N GLY A 43 -10.41 30.34 19.06
CA GLY A 43 -9.96 30.08 20.44
C GLY A 43 -11.07 29.79 21.43
N VAL A 44 -12.34 29.78 21.00
CA VAL A 44 -13.46 29.33 21.85
C VAL A 44 -13.46 27.80 21.96
N ASN A 45 -13.64 27.30 23.18
CA ASN A 45 -13.75 25.87 23.45
C ASN A 45 -15.04 25.29 22.89
N ARG A 46 -14.95 24.16 22.17
CA ARG A 46 -16.09 23.52 21.49
C ARG A 46 -16.84 22.54 22.41
N HIS A 47 -16.16 21.51 22.91
CA HIS A 47 -16.72 20.45 23.74
C HIS A 47 -15.68 19.98 24.77
N VAL A 48 -16.14 19.36 25.86
CA VAL A 48 -15.26 18.65 26.79
C VAL A 48 -15.01 17.24 26.25
N SER A 49 -13.76 16.86 26.09
CA SER A 49 -13.36 15.53 25.64
C SER A 49 -12.33 14.94 26.61
N THR A 50 -12.34 13.63 26.75
CA THR A 50 -11.36 12.92 27.57
C THR A 50 -10.02 12.90 26.86
N HIS A 51 -8.94 13.24 27.57
CA HIS A 51 -7.59 13.09 27.04
C HIS A 51 -7.34 11.62 26.71
N ALA A 52 -6.77 11.33 25.54
CA ALA A 52 -6.58 9.97 25.05
C ALA A 52 -5.58 9.11 25.84
N ALA A 53 -4.96 9.64 26.90
CA ALA A 53 -3.84 8.98 27.60
C ALA A 53 -3.70 9.40 29.08
N GLY A 54 -3.97 10.67 29.39
CA GLY A 54 -3.71 11.21 30.72
C GLY A 54 -4.61 10.64 31.81
N VAL A 55 -3.99 10.00 32.79
CA VAL A 55 -4.59 9.51 34.02
C VAL A 55 -4.00 10.27 35.20
N ILE A 56 -4.86 10.75 36.10
CA ILE A 56 -4.44 11.46 37.30
C ILE A 56 -4.51 10.51 38.49
N VAL A 57 -3.41 10.47 39.24
CA VAL A 57 -3.29 9.69 40.48
C VAL A 57 -3.08 10.66 41.64
N ALA A 58 -3.87 10.48 42.70
CA ALA A 58 -3.81 11.30 43.89
C ALA A 58 -3.74 10.41 45.15
N ASP A 59 -3.20 10.96 46.22
CA ASP A 59 -3.09 10.32 47.55
C ASP A 59 -4.43 10.30 48.31
N LYS A 60 -5.34 11.22 47.96
CA LYS A 60 -6.70 11.38 48.53
C LYS A 60 -7.76 11.31 47.43
N PRO A 61 -9.06 11.21 47.79
CA PRO A 61 -10.14 11.31 46.83
C PRO A 61 -10.02 12.54 45.94
N LEU A 62 -10.07 12.36 44.62
CA LEU A 62 -9.84 13.43 43.62
C LEU A 62 -10.74 14.65 43.82
N VAL A 63 -11.96 14.46 44.34
CA VAL A 63 -12.93 15.52 44.62
C VAL A 63 -12.46 16.53 45.68
N GLU A 64 -11.45 16.19 46.49
CA GLU A 64 -10.81 17.12 47.42
C GLU A 64 -9.88 18.12 46.71
N TYR A 65 -9.37 17.77 45.53
CA TYR A 65 -8.42 18.59 44.77
C TYR A 65 -9.06 19.25 43.54
N LEU A 66 -9.94 18.53 42.83
CA LEU A 66 -10.49 18.97 41.56
C LEU A 66 -11.93 18.47 41.32
N PRO A 67 -12.71 19.21 40.51
CA PRO A 67 -14.04 18.77 40.11
C PRO A 67 -13.98 17.68 39.02
N LEU A 68 -14.87 16.70 39.13
CA LEU A 68 -15.02 15.58 38.19
C LEU A 68 -16.32 15.70 37.37
N HIS A 69 -16.37 15.07 36.20
CA HIS A 69 -17.59 14.84 35.43
C HIS A 69 -17.64 13.41 34.88
N ARG A 70 -18.84 12.94 34.52
CA ARG A 70 -19.02 11.63 33.89
C ARG A 70 -18.67 11.72 32.40
N PRO A 71 -17.96 10.73 31.82
CA PRO A 71 -17.67 10.72 30.40
C PRO A 71 -18.96 10.61 29.57
N THR A 72 -18.93 11.18 28.37
CA THR A 72 -20.09 11.29 27.46
C THR A 72 -20.52 9.96 26.83
N LYS A 73 -19.64 8.94 26.85
CA LYS A 73 -19.91 7.57 26.42
C LYS A 73 -20.05 6.66 27.63
N VAL A 74 -21.23 6.64 28.23
CA VAL A 74 -21.66 5.54 29.11
C VAL A 74 -22.41 4.56 28.21
N GLU A 75 -21.77 3.45 27.86
CA GLU A 75 -22.50 2.33 27.26
C GLU A 75 -23.56 1.87 28.28
N LYS A 76 -24.77 1.60 27.81
CA LYS A 76 -25.93 1.27 28.64
C LYS A 76 -25.65 -0.03 29.41
N GLU A 77 -26.05 -0.07 30.69
CA GLU A 77 -26.01 -1.23 31.60
C GLU A 77 -26.98 -2.38 31.21
N ASP A 78 -27.28 -2.58 29.92
CA ASP A 78 -28.22 -3.61 29.49
C ASP A 78 -27.46 -4.88 29.08
N GLY A 79 -27.19 -5.75 30.06
CA GLY A 79 -27.01 -7.20 29.86
C GLY A 79 -25.65 -7.69 29.36
N GLU A 80 -24.93 -8.39 30.25
CA GLU A 80 -23.90 -9.41 29.97
C GLU A 80 -23.18 -9.34 28.60
N GLY A 81 -22.19 -8.45 28.47
CA GLY A 81 -21.38 -8.39 27.24
C GLY A 81 -20.27 -7.35 27.21
N LYS A 82 -19.17 -7.58 27.94
CA LYS A 82 -17.78 -7.12 27.69
C LYS A 82 -17.52 -5.84 26.86
N ASN A 83 -18.04 -4.67 27.25
CA ASN A 83 -17.42 -3.38 26.92
C ASN A 83 -17.70 -2.34 28.02
N GLU A 84 -17.23 -2.62 29.25
CA GLU A 84 -17.15 -1.56 30.25
C GLU A 84 -16.08 -0.57 29.80
N ASN A 85 -16.47 0.68 29.50
CA ASN A 85 -15.50 1.77 29.46
C ASN A 85 -14.87 1.89 30.85
N PRO A 86 -13.58 1.59 31.05
CA PRO A 86 -12.99 1.48 32.39
C PRO A 86 -12.96 2.83 33.12
N LEU A 87 -13.09 3.93 32.40
CA LEU A 87 -13.05 5.29 32.94
C LEU A 87 -14.44 5.71 33.41
N LYS A 88 -14.67 5.68 34.73
CA LYS A 88 -15.94 6.10 35.37
C LYS A 88 -16.02 7.61 35.64
N ALA A 89 -14.90 8.33 35.53
CA ALA A 89 -14.81 9.77 35.81
C ALA A 89 -13.70 10.45 34.99
N VAL A 90 -13.89 11.73 34.70
CA VAL A 90 -12.94 12.59 33.98
C VAL A 90 -12.79 13.91 34.76
N THR A 91 -11.57 14.44 34.87
CA THR A 91 -11.34 15.77 35.46
C THR A 91 -11.98 16.86 34.60
N GLN A 92 -12.53 17.91 35.24
CA GLN A 92 -12.97 19.11 34.51
C GLN A 92 -11.81 20.08 34.25
N PHE A 93 -10.69 19.94 34.97
CA PHE A 93 -9.52 20.77 34.76
C PHE A 93 -8.69 20.28 33.58
N PRO A 94 -8.10 21.20 32.79
CA PRO A 94 -7.14 20.84 31.76
C PRO A 94 -5.83 20.36 32.39
N MET A 95 -5.02 19.68 31.58
CA MET A 95 -3.80 18.99 31.98
C MET A 95 -2.85 19.89 32.79
N GLU A 96 -2.59 21.09 32.28
CA GLU A 96 -1.65 22.05 32.88
C GLU A 96 -2.12 22.50 34.26
N THR A 97 -3.43 22.58 34.47
CA THR A 97 -4.00 22.94 35.77
C THR A 97 -3.78 21.82 36.77
N CYS A 98 -4.03 20.56 36.39
CA CYS A 98 -3.78 19.40 37.25
C CYS A 98 -2.30 19.28 37.66
N GLU A 99 -1.37 19.48 36.73
CA GLU A 99 0.08 19.45 37.02
C GLU A 99 0.51 20.61 37.93
N SER A 100 -0.02 21.81 37.71
CA SER A 100 0.35 22.99 38.52
C SER A 100 -0.13 22.94 39.97
N ILE A 101 -1.21 22.21 40.26
CA ILE A 101 -1.66 21.92 41.63
C ILE A 101 -0.94 20.72 42.27
N GLY A 102 0.06 20.15 41.58
CA GLY A 102 0.94 19.12 42.12
C GLY A 102 0.39 17.69 42.04
N LEU A 103 -0.63 17.43 41.22
CA LEU A 103 -1.14 16.08 41.04
C LEU A 103 -0.25 15.27 40.11
N LEU A 104 -0.08 13.99 40.44
CA LEU A 104 0.69 13.06 39.61
C LEU A 104 -0.12 12.71 38.36
N LYS A 105 0.49 12.96 37.20
CA LYS A 105 -0.03 12.57 35.90
C LYS A 105 0.78 11.40 35.35
N ILE A 106 0.09 10.41 34.82
CA ILE A 106 0.66 9.30 34.07
C ILE A 106 -0.06 9.22 32.72
N ASP A 107 0.69 9.10 31.63
CA ASP A 107 0.11 8.92 30.29
C ASP A 107 0.14 7.44 29.90
N PHE A 108 -1.04 6.87 29.65
CA PHE A 108 -1.22 5.53 29.10
C PHE A 108 -1.63 5.64 27.63
N LEU A 109 -0.67 5.53 26.72
CA LEU A 109 -0.95 5.63 25.29
C LEU A 109 -1.35 4.27 24.72
N GLY A 110 -2.47 4.23 24.01
CA GLY A 110 -2.85 3.08 23.19
C GLY A 110 -2.08 3.09 21.86
N LEU A 111 -1.00 2.31 21.78
CA LEU A 111 -0.22 2.17 20.55
C LEU A 111 -0.62 0.89 19.80
N SER A 112 -1.29 1.04 18.65
CA SER A 112 -1.75 -0.10 17.83
C SER A 112 -0.61 -1.02 17.39
N THR A 113 0.59 -0.48 17.18
CA THR A 113 1.79 -1.24 16.82
C THR A 113 2.11 -2.35 17.81
N LEU A 114 1.94 -2.12 19.12
CA LEU A 114 2.19 -3.15 20.12
C LEU A 114 1.17 -4.29 20.02
N THR A 115 -0.09 -3.96 19.70
CA THR A 115 -1.12 -4.97 19.42
C THR A 115 -0.80 -5.78 18.17
N ILE A 116 -0.31 -5.12 17.11
CA ILE A 116 0.14 -5.78 15.86
C ILE A 116 1.27 -6.75 16.16
N MET A 117 2.31 -6.30 16.87
CA MET A 117 3.46 -7.13 17.21
C MET A 117 3.05 -8.34 18.05
N ARG A 118 2.20 -8.15 19.07
CA ARG A 118 1.68 -9.27 19.87
C ARG A 118 0.92 -10.27 19.02
N LYS A 119 0.00 -9.81 18.16
CA LYS A 119 -0.76 -10.72 17.28
C LYS A 119 0.16 -11.45 16.28
N ALA A 120 1.20 -10.78 15.79
CA ALA A 120 2.20 -11.40 14.94
C ALA A 120 2.98 -12.48 15.71
N CYS A 121 3.42 -12.21 16.94
CA CYS A 121 4.06 -13.21 17.80
C CYS A 121 3.16 -14.42 18.07
N ASP A 122 1.87 -14.21 18.37
CA ASP A 122 0.90 -15.29 18.59
C ASP A 122 0.76 -16.19 17.35
N LEU A 123 0.74 -15.58 16.16
CA LEU A 123 0.70 -16.32 14.89
C LEU A 123 2.01 -17.06 14.64
N ILE A 124 3.16 -16.44 14.92
CA ILE A 124 4.47 -17.08 14.75
C ILE A 124 4.63 -18.27 15.70
N GLU A 125 4.20 -18.16 16.96
CA GLU A 125 4.21 -19.27 17.91
C GLU A 125 3.32 -20.41 17.43
N ARG A 126 2.11 -20.08 16.95
CA ARG A 126 1.16 -21.09 16.43
C ARG A 126 1.71 -21.87 15.24
N TYR A 127 2.37 -21.17 14.31
CA TYR A 127 2.71 -21.74 13.00
C TYR A 127 4.16 -22.18 12.83
N HIS A 128 5.06 -21.68 13.70
CA HIS A 128 6.50 -22.00 13.68
C HIS A 128 6.99 -22.57 15.01
N GLY A 129 6.19 -22.55 16.07
CA GLY A 129 6.60 -22.97 17.41
C GLY A 129 7.64 -22.04 18.06
N ILE A 130 7.88 -20.86 17.48
CA ILE A 130 8.87 -19.89 17.96
C ILE A 130 8.15 -18.85 18.81
N LYS A 131 8.56 -18.75 20.08
CA LYS A 131 7.99 -17.79 21.02
C LYS A 131 8.76 -16.48 21.03
N PHE A 132 8.18 -15.46 20.41
CA PHE A 132 8.64 -14.08 20.53
C PHE A 132 7.81 -13.31 21.56
N GLU A 133 8.49 -12.49 22.34
CA GLU A 133 7.96 -11.51 23.27
C GLU A 133 8.56 -10.14 22.88
N LEU A 134 7.95 -9.03 23.30
CA LEU A 134 8.41 -7.70 22.88
C LEU A 134 9.86 -7.39 23.29
N ASP A 135 10.39 -8.07 24.31
CA ASP A 135 11.73 -7.91 24.83
C ASP A 135 12.79 -8.77 24.12
N ASN A 136 12.38 -9.82 23.40
CA ASN A 136 13.32 -10.79 22.80
C ASN A 136 13.41 -10.72 21.26
N ILE A 137 12.57 -9.89 20.60
CA ILE A 137 12.69 -9.67 19.15
C ILE A 137 14.00 -8.94 18.85
N PRO A 138 14.90 -9.48 18.02
CA PRO A 138 16.21 -8.87 17.75
C PRO A 138 16.12 -7.49 17.09
N TYR A 139 16.87 -6.54 17.63
CA TYR A 139 17.06 -5.20 17.06
C TYR A 139 18.52 -4.71 17.08
N ARG A 140 19.40 -5.47 17.74
CA ARG A 140 20.85 -5.22 17.85
C ARG A 140 21.61 -6.53 17.63
N PRO A 141 22.88 -6.45 17.20
CA PRO A 141 23.73 -7.63 17.10
C PRO A 141 23.83 -8.38 18.43
N THR A 142 23.90 -9.70 18.34
CA THR A 142 24.05 -10.63 19.47
C THR A 142 25.28 -11.52 19.24
N ASP A 143 25.58 -12.41 20.18
CA ASP A 143 26.64 -13.41 19.99
C ASP A 143 26.27 -14.51 18.98
N ASP A 144 25.00 -14.58 18.56
CA ASP A 144 24.50 -15.55 17.58
C ASP A 144 24.68 -15.02 16.13
N PRO A 145 25.51 -15.68 15.30
CA PRO A 145 25.72 -15.30 13.90
C PRO A 145 24.45 -15.38 13.03
N GLU A 146 23.52 -16.29 13.32
CA GLU A 146 22.30 -16.44 12.56
C GLU A 146 21.36 -15.25 12.80
N VAL A 147 21.19 -14.85 14.07
CA VAL A 147 20.42 -13.66 14.45
C VAL A 147 21.01 -12.41 13.79
N ASN A 148 22.34 -12.29 13.76
CA ASN A 148 23.02 -11.16 13.11
C ASN A 148 22.79 -11.13 11.59
N ARG A 149 22.78 -12.30 10.93
CA ARG A 149 22.45 -12.42 9.50
C ARG A 149 21.01 -11.99 9.24
N LYS A 150 20.06 -12.45 10.06
CA LYS A 150 18.65 -12.06 9.95
C LYS A 150 18.44 -10.57 10.19
N LEU A 151 19.09 -10.00 11.20
CA LEU A 151 19.02 -8.57 11.50
C LEU A 151 19.59 -7.72 10.35
N LYS A 152 20.69 -8.16 9.73
CA LYS A 152 21.25 -7.50 8.54
C LYS A 152 20.23 -7.48 7.38
N ALA A 153 19.55 -8.58 7.11
CA ALA A 153 18.51 -8.64 6.09
C ALA A 153 17.35 -7.65 6.37
N SER A 154 17.02 -7.41 7.64
CA SER A 154 16.02 -6.42 8.04
C SER A 154 16.46 -4.99 7.77
N PHE A 155 17.74 -4.66 8.04
CA PHE A 155 18.31 -3.37 7.65
C PHE A 155 18.36 -3.19 6.13
N GLU A 156 18.70 -4.24 5.37
CA GLU A 156 18.69 -4.23 3.91
C GLU A 156 17.27 -4.00 3.35
N LEU A 157 16.23 -4.59 3.95
CA LEU A 157 14.83 -4.34 3.59
C LEU A 157 14.45 -2.88 3.77
N MET A 158 14.81 -2.25 4.89
CA MET A 158 14.62 -0.81 5.09
C MET A 158 15.45 0.03 4.09
N GLY A 159 16.68 -0.39 3.79
CA GLY A 159 17.54 0.24 2.79
C GLY A 159 17.05 0.11 1.33
N ARG A 160 16.12 -0.82 1.04
CA ARG A 160 15.37 -0.86 -0.23
C ARG A 160 14.12 0.02 -0.22
N GLY A 161 13.76 0.60 0.93
CA GLY A 161 12.55 1.41 1.10
C GLY A 161 11.26 0.58 1.19
N GLU A 162 11.36 -0.73 1.47
CA GLU A 162 10.23 -1.66 1.55
C GLU A 162 9.50 -1.56 2.91
N THR A 163 9.21 -0.34 3.37
CA THR A 163 8.81 -0.07 4.76
C THR A 163 7.32 0.02 5.01
N VAL A 164 6.48 -0.38 4.05
CA VAL A 164 5.02 -0.44 4.24
C VAL A 164 4.69 -1.30 5.46
N GLY A 165 3.95 -0.77 6.42
CA GLY A 165 3.63 -1.47 7.68
C GLY A 165 4.79 -1.56 8.67
N ILE A 166 5.94 -0.89 8.45
CA ILE A 166 7.02 -0.77 9.44
C ILE A 166 6.86 0.53 10.22
N PHE A 167 6.80 0.43 11.54
CA PHE A 167 6.48 1.54 12.42
C PHE A 167 7.38 2.78 12.20
N GLN A 168 6.76 3.97 12.18
CA GLN A 168 7.38 5.31 11.99
C GLN A 168 7.96 5.61 10.61
N VAL A 169 8.21 4.61 9.77
CA VAL A 169 8.99 4.80 8.53
C VAL A 169 8.22 4.51 7.23
N GLU A 170 6.88 4.52 7.28
CA GLU A 170 6.01 4.17 6.15
C GLU A 170 5.85 5.27 5.09
N GLY A 171 6.13 6.54 5.46
CA GLY A 171 5.92 7.68 4.56
C GLY A 171 6.85 7.64 3.34
N SER A 172 6.34 7.98 2.15
CA SER A 172 7.10 7.90 0.88
C SER A 172 8.43 8.67 0.92
N GLY A 173 8.44 9.85 1.52
CA GLY A 173 9.68 10.61 1.64
C GLY A 173 10.66 10.03 2.67
N MET A 174 10.17 9.32 3.71
CA MET A 174 11.02 8.57 4.64
C MET A 174 11.57 7.30 3.96
N GLN A 175 10.76 6.62 3.15
CA GLN A 175 11.21 5.51 2.30
C GLN A 175 12.37 5.94 1.39
N GLN A 176 12.22 7.09 0.72
CA GLN A 176 13.30 7.64 -0.11
C GLN A 176 14.55 7.94 0.72
N MET A 177 14.39 8.58 1.88
CA MET A 177 15.51 8.84 2.79
C MET A 177 16.24 7.55 3.17
N LEU A 178 15.52 6.48 3.53
CA LEU A 178 16.13 5.21 3.91
C LEU A 178 16.82 4.52 2.73
N ARG A 179 16.28 4.63 1.52
CA ARG A 179 16.94 4.16 0.28
C ARG A 179 18.28 4.86 0.06
N ASP A 180 18.32 6.16 0.30
CA ASP A 180 19.55 6.94 0.16
C ASP A 180 20.53 6.65 1.31
N MET A 181 20.02 6.49 2.54
CA MET A 181 20.81 6.24 3.75
C MET A 181 21.45 4.85 3.76
N ARG A 182 20.74 3.82 3.28
CA ARG A 182 21.14 2.40 3.36
C ARG A 182 21.59 2.01 4.78
N PRO A 183 20.68 2.06 5.77
CA PRO A 183 21.02 1.77 7.16
C PRO A 183 21.57 0.35 7.30
N THR A 184 22.53 0.17 8.21
CA THR A 184 23.17 -1.12 8.50
C THR A 184 23.26 -1.41 10.01
N LYS A 185 22.87 -0.44 10.85
CA LYS A 185 22.96 -0.49 12.30
C LYS A 185 21.74 0.17 12.91
N PHE A 186 21.45 -0.20 14.15
CA PHE A 186 20.38 0.38 14.97
C PHE A 186 20.49 1.90 15.07
N GLU A 187 21.69 2.42 15.31
CA GLU A 187 21.97 3.85 15.48
C GLU A 187 21.58 4.67 14.24
N HIS A 188 21.64 4.08 13.03
CA HIS A 188 21.23 4.77 11.80
C HIS A 188 19.71 4.97 11.78
N ILE A 189 18.93 4.06 12.36
CA ILE A 189 17.47 4.19 12.47
C ILE A 189 17.11 5.29 13.48
N ILE A 190 17.84 5.39 14.60
CA ILE A 190 17.68 6.50 15.56
C ILE A 190 17.91 7.84 14.84
N ALA A 191 18.99 7.93 14.06
CA ALA A 191 19.32 9.13 13.30
C ALA A 191 18.25 9.44 12.26
N ALA A 192 17.73 8.43 11.56
CA ALA A 192 16.69 8.61 10.54
C ALA A 192 15.42 9.24 11.12
N VAL A 193 14.90 8.70 12.23
CA VAL A 193 13.69 9.21 12.92
C VAL A 193 13.91 10.61 13.50
N SER A 194 15.15 10.94 13.84
CA SER A 194 15.53 12.25 14.40
C SER A 194 15.68 13.32 13.33
N LEU A 195 16.32 12.99 12.20
CA LEU A 195 16.67 13.93 11.14
C LEU A 195 15.53 14.21 10.15
N TYR A 196 14.58 13.28 9.96
CA TYR A 196 13.50 13.43 8.98
C TYR A 196 12.38 14.37 9.47
N ARG A 197 12.71 15.65 9.63
CA ARG A 197 11.82 16.71 10.09
C ARG A 197 12.14 18.03 9.39
N PRO A 198 11.18 18.95 9.25
CA PRO A 198 11.44 20.28 8.71
C PRO A 198 12.55 20.99 9.51
N GLY A 199 13.63 21.37 8.82
CA GLY A 199 14.85 21.91 9.44
C GLY A 199 16.05 20.95 9.35
N PRO A 200 16.15 19.92 10.21
CA PRO A 200 17.29 19.00 10.21
C PRO A 200 17.39 18.14 8.94
N MET A 201 16.32 18.09 8.12
CA MET A 201 16.34 17.46 6.80
C MET A 201 17.48 17.95 5.90
N GLU A 202 17.95 19.18 6.06
CA GLU A 202 19.08 19.75 5.31
C GLU A 202 20.39 18.99 5.55
N PHE A 203 20.54 18.31 6.69
CA PHE A 203 21.72 17.52 7.03
C PHE A 203 21.69 16.10 6.49
N ILE A 204 20.51 15.59 6.09
CA ILE A 204 20.37 14.21 5.61
C ILE A 204 21.32 13.90 4.43
N PRO A 205 21.47 14.76 3.41
CA PRO A 205 22.40 14.48 2.31
C PRO A 205 23.85 14.33 2.78
N THR A 206 24.31 15.21 3.66
CA THR A 206 25.67 15.17 4.24
C THR A 206 25.86 13.94 5.12
N TYR A 207 24.90 13.65 6.00
CA TYR A 207 24.91 12.44 6.83
C TYR A 207 25.04 11.18 5.97
N ASN A 208 24.23 11.09 4.91
CA ASN A 208 24.20 9.93 4.02
C ASN A 208 25.51 9.77 3.22
N LYS A 209 26.10 10.86 2.73
CA LYS A 209 27.41 10.81 2.03
C LYS A 209 28.53 10.32 2.94
N ARG A 210 28.60 10.84 4.17
CA ARG A 210 29.58 10.44 5.18
C ARG A 210 29.40 8.98 5.58
N LEU A 211 28.15 8.56 5.79
CA LEU A 211 27.83 7.16 6.09
C LEU A 211 28.26 6.20 4.96
N ARG A 212 28.16 6.63 3.70
CA ARG A 212 28.61 5.85 2.52
C ARG A 212 30.11 5.96 2.24
N GLY A 213 30.85 6.78 2.99
CA GLY A 213 32.27 7.03 2.77
C GLY A 213 32.57 7.87 1.51
N GLU A 214 31.58 8.61 1.01
CA GLU A 214 31.72 9.51 -0.16
C GLU A 214 32.24 10.91 0.25
N GLU A 215 32.19 11.21 1.55
CA GLU A 215 32.66 12.46 2.16
C GLU A 215 33.40 12.12 3.45
N GLU A 216 34.57 12.73 3.69
CA GLU A 216 35.31 12.55 4.94
C GLU A 216 34.60 13.25 6.12
N ILE A 217 34.71 12.64 7.30
CA ILE A 217 34.13 13.21 8.52
C ILE A 217 35.18 14.14 9.15
N GLU A 218 34.94 15.45 9.04
CA GLU A 218 35.74 16.45 9.72
C GLU A 218 35.13 16.78 11.10
N TYR A 219 35.94 16.67 12.15
CA TYR A 219 35.58 17.11 13.49
C TYR A 219 36.27 18.46 13.79
N ARG A 220 35.56 19.39 14.42
CA ARG A 220 36.14 20.68 14.84
C ARG A 220 37.29 20.50 15.84
N HIS A 221 37.26 19.42 16.61
CA HIS A 221 38.26 19.08 17.62
C HIS A 221 38.25 17.57 17.91
N GLU A 222 39.40 16.99 18.28
CA GLU A 222 39.54 15.55 18.55
C GLU A 222 38.60 15.06 19.67
N LEU A 223 38.34 15.90 20.68
CA LEU A 223 37.42 15.58 21.78
C LEU A 223 35.95 15.42 21.35
N LEU A 224 35.57 15.93 20.17
CA LEU A 224 34.22 15.77 19.63
C LEU A 224 34.02 14.41 18.95
N GLN A 225 35.09 13.78 18.47
CA GLN A 225 35.03 12.51 17.76
C GLN A 225 34.25 11.43 18.53
N PRO A 226 34.56 11.10 19.81
CA PRO A 226 33.84 10.05 20.54
C PRO A 226 32.37 10.39 20.84
N ILE A 227 31.95 11.66 20.68
CA ILE A 227 30.57 12.10 20.92
C ILE A 227 29.76 12.08 19.62
N LEU A 228 30.39 12.47 18.50
CA LEU A 228 29.73 12.70 17.22
C LEU A 228 30.02 11.61 16.18
N GLU A 229 30.85 10.60 16.48
CA GLU A 229 31.13 9.48 15.57
C GLU A 229 29.86 8.73 15.14
N GLU A 230 28.94 8.51 16.07
CA GLU A 230 27.65 7.84 15.81
C GLU A 230 26.77 8.63 14.82
N THR A 231 26.94 9.95 14.78
CA THR A 231 26.13 10.87 13.97
C THR A 231 26.92 11.51 12.83
N MET A 232 28.01 10.89 12.39
CA MET A 232 28.82 11.34 11.26
C MET A 232 29.33 12.78 11.41
N GLY A 233 29.69 13.18 12.63
CA GLY A 233 30.20 14.53 12.94
C GLY A 233 29.12 15.61 13.07
N ILE A 234 27.84 15.26 13.01
CA ILE A 234 26.71 16.20 13.08
C ILE A 234 26.10 16.15 14.48
N ILE A 235 25.83 17.29 15.11
CA ILE A 235 25.11 17.34 16.40
C ILE A 235 23.62 17.10 16.12
N VAL A 236 23.08 15.95 16.55
CA VAL A 236 21.68 15.54 16.29
C VAL A 236 20.88 15.41 17.58
N TYR A 237 21.55 15.04 18.67
CA TYR A 237 20.88 14.71 19.94
C TYR A 237 21.11 15.74 21.05
N GLN A 238 20.10 15.92 21.90
CA GLN A 238 20.19 16.75 23.11
C GLN A 238 21.23 16.20 24.08
N GLU A 239 21.36 14.88 24.15
CA GLU A 239 22.35 14.18 24.95
C GLU A 239 23.78 14.42 24.44
N GLN A 240 23.97 14.55 23.11
CA GLN A 240 25.27 14.93 22.54
C GLN A 240 25.65 16.35 22.94
N LEU A 241 24.70 17.30 22.91
CA LEU A 241 24.93 18.66 23.39
C LEU A 241 25.40 18.67 24.85
N MET A 242 24.75 17.89 25.71
CA MET A 242 25.14 17.77 27.12
C MET A 242 26.53 17.14 27.28
N GLN A 243 26.87 16.13 26.47
CA GLN A 243 28.19 15.50 26.46
C GLN A 243 29.28 16.48 26.00
N VAL A 244 29.02 17.28 24.96
CA VAL A 244 29.94 18.33 24.49
C VAL A 244 30.17 19.36 25.59
N ALA A 245 29.10 19.86 26.21
CA ALA A 245 29.21 20.82 27.32
C ALA A 245 30.03 20.27 28.49
N GLY A 246 29.82 19.01 28.87
CA GLY A 246 30.55 18.36 29.95
C GLY A 246 32.01 18.07 29.62
N LYS A 247 32.31 17.58 28.41
CA LYS A 247 33.65 17.13 28.01
C LYS A 247 34.60 18.26 27.58
N LEU A 248 34.08 19.30 26.94
CA LEU A 248 34.90 20.40 26.40
C LEU A 248 34.89 21.65 27.28
N PHE A 249 33.91 21.78 28.18
CA PHE A 249 33.68 23.01 28.95
C PHE A 249 33.37 22.76 30.44
N ASP A 250 33.65 21.55 30.95
CA ASP A 250 33.49 21.16 32.36
C ASP A 250 32.12 21.49 32.97
N TYR A 251 31.04 21.33 32.20
CA TYR A 251 29.69 21.43 32.76
C TYR A 251 29.37 20.21 33.63
N GLU A 252 28.78 20.44 34.81
CA GLU A 252 28.10 19.37 35.53
C GLU A 252 26.80 18.97 34.80
N LEU A 253 26.30 17.75 35.04
CA LEU A 253 25.08 17.23 34.39
C LEU A 253 23.87 18.16 34.57
N GLY A 254 23.72 18.77 35.75
CA GLY A 254 22.64 19.73 36.02
C GLY A 254 22.82 21.04 35.26
N GLU A 255 24.05 21.54 35.14
CA GLU A 255 24.38 22.74 34.35
C GLU A 255 24.15 22.49 32.86
N ALA A 256 24.49 21.29 32.37
CA ALA A 256 24.33 20.90 30.97
C ALA A 256 22.84 20.87 30.57
N ASP A 257 21.94 20.41 31.46
CA ASP A 257 20.49 20.51 31.20
C ASP A 257 19.99 21.96 31.20
N LEU A 258 20.52 22.83 32.07
CA LEU A 258 20.18 24.25 32.04
C LEU A 258 20.59 24.89 30.71
N MET A 259 21.78 24.54 30.21
CA MET A 259 22.27 24.98 28.91
C MET A 259 21.38 24.46 27.77
N ARG A 260 21.04 23.17 27.77
CA ARG A 260 20.06 22.58 26.82
C ARG A 260 18.74 23.36 26.81
N ARG A 261 18.19 23.70 27.99
CA ARG A 261 16.94 24.47 28.10
C ARG A 261 17.09 25.90 27.58
N ALA A 262 18.23 26.56 27.84
CA ALA A 262 18.51 27.90 27.35
C ALA A 262 18.59 27.94 25.82
N VAL A 263 19.30 26.97 25.26
CA VAL A 263 19.42 26.71 23.81
C VAL A 263 18.04 26.49 23.20
N SER A 264 17.22 25.58 23.74
CA SER A 264 15.86 25.33 23.22
C SER A 264 14.91 26.54 23.30
N LYS A 265 15.09 27.43 24.27
CA LYS A 265 14.24 28.63 24.46
C LYS A 265 14.70 29.84 23.64
N LYS A 266 15.85 29.77 22.96
CA LYS A 266 16.44 30.85 22.15
C LYS A 266 16.50 32.20 22.85
N LYS A 267 16.79 32.20 24.15
CA LYS A 267 16.95 33.44 24.90
C LYS A 267 18.32 34.00 24.60
N GLU A 268 18.39 35.01 23.75
CA GLU A 268 19.63 35.64 23.29
C GLU A 268 20.60 36.00 24.45
N LYS A 269 20.03 36.49 25.57
CA LYS A 269 20.80 36.81 26.77
C LYS A 269 21.43 35.59 27.44
N ASP A 270 20.70 34.47 27.48
CA ASP A 270 21.18 33.24 28.12
C ASP A 270 22.22 32.54 27.21
N LEU A 271 22.02 32.57 25.89
CA LEU A 271 22.99 32.08 24.90
C LEU A 271 24.32 32.82 24.99
N LYS A 272 24.30 34.16 25.04
CA LYS A 272 25.52 34.97 25.23
C LYS A 272 26.27 34.58 26.50
N LYS A 273 25.56 34.38 27.61
CA LYS A 273 26.17 33.93 28.87
C LYS A 273 26.87 32.58 28.73
N HIS A 274 26.27 31.63 28.02
CA HIS A 274 26.90 30.33 27.77
C HIS A 274 28.11 30.42 26.83
N ARG A 275 28.07 31.32 25.85
CA ARG A 275 29.22 31.60 24.97
C ARG A 275 30.42 32.13 25.75
N ASP A 276 30.20 33.06 26.67
CA ASP A 276 31.26 33.60 27.52
C ASP A 276 31.89 32.51 28.40
N ILE A 277 31.07 31.62 28.97
CA ILE A 277 31.55 30.46 29.74
C ILE A 277 32.40 29.52 28.87
N PHE A 278 32.00 29.31 27.62
CA PHE A 278 32.75 28.45 26.69
C PHE A 278 34.12 29.03 26.35
N LEU A 279 34.20 30.36 26.15
CA LEU A 279 35.46 31.07 25.92
C LEU A 279 36.37 31.05 27.16
N GLU A 280 35.80 31.11 28.37
CA GLU A 280 36.56 31.03 29.62
C GLU A 280 37.11 29.62 29.87
N ARG A 281 36.30 28.58 29.62
CA ARG A 281 36.64 27.19 30.01
C ARG A 281 37.30 26.38 28.89
N GLY A 282 36.96 26.64 27.64
CA GLY A 282 37.47 25.90 26.48
C GLY A 282 39.01 25.83 26.38
N PRO A 283 39.77 26.91 26.68
CA PRO A 283 41.23 26.86 26.67
C PRO A 283 41.83 25.83 27.64
N ASN A 284 41.14 25.47 28.73
CA ASN A 284 41.60 24.45 29.68
C ASN A 284 41.67 23.05 29.05
N HIS A 285 40.97 22.83 27.94
CA HIS A 285 40.93 21.57 27.19
C HIS A 285 41.66 21.65 25.85
N GLY A 286 42.47 22.69 25.65
CA GLY A 286 43.29 22.86 24.44
C GLY A 286 42.53 23.44 23.23
N LEU A 287 41.32 23.97 23.42
CA LEU A 287 40.58 24.62 22.34
C LEU A 287 41.03 26.07 22.14
N ASP A 288 41.30 26.45 20.90
CA ASP A 288 41.49 27.85 20.53
C ASP A 288 40.15 28.59 20.39
N GLU A 289 40.21 29.92 20.47
CA GLU A 289 39.03 30.79 20.39
C GLU A 289 38.22 30.60 19.09
N GLY A 290 38.90 30.35 17.96
CA GLY A 290 38.23 30.11 16.67
C GLY A 290 37.40 28.83 16.71
N THR A 291 38.00 27.74 17.19
CA THR A 291 37.32 26.45 17.36
C THR A 291 36.13 26.54 18.32
N ILE A 292 36.27 27.25 19.45
CA ILE A 292 35.19 27.45 20.42
C ILE A 292 33.99 28.15 19.78
N ASN A 293 34.24 29.20 19.00
CA ASN A 293 33.18 29.94 18.31
C ASN A 293 32.47 29.08 17.27
N LEU A 294 33.20 28.28 16.47
CA LEU A 294 32.59 27.36 15.50
C LEU A 294 31.71 26.30 16.18
N ILE A 295 32.17 25.73 17.30
CA ILE A 295 31.38 24.77 18.08
C ILE A 295 30.11 25.44 18.62
N PHE A 296 30.21 26.68 19.07
CA PHE A 296 29.05 27.42 19.56
C PHE A 296 28.04 27.73 18.44
N ASP A 297 28.52 28.07 17.25
CA ASP A 297 27.67 28.29 16.07
C ASP A 297 26.95 26.99 15.65
N ASP A 298 27.64 25.84 15.68
CA ASP A 298 27.05 24.52 15.43
C ASP A 298 25.95 24.20 16.47
N ILE A 299 26.15 24.60 17.75
CA ILE A 299 25.16 24.45 18.84
C ILE A 299 23.94 25.38 18.67
N GLU A 300 24.16 26.62 18.23
CA GLU A 300 23.08 27.58 17.97
C GLU A 300 22.21 27.10 16.79
N PHE A 301 22.83 26.55 15.76
CA PHE A 301 22.09 25.91 14.67
C PHE A 301 21.28 24.71 15.18
N PHE A 302 21.90 23.83 15.98
CA PHE A 302 21.26 22.68 16.62
C PHE A 302 20.06 23.08 17.49
N ALA A 303 20.09 24.23 18.15
CA ALA A 303 19.04 24.72 19.04
C ALA A 303 17.63 24.68 18.43
N ASN A 304 17.57 24.81 17.11
CA ASN A 304 16.33 24.82 16.35
C ASN A 304 15.73 23.42 16.18
N TYR A 305 16.56 22.37 16.19
CA TYR A 305 16.23 21.05 15.64
C TYR A 305 16.70 19.86 16.47
N GLY A 306 17.29 20.11 17.64
CA GLY A 306 17.84 19.08 18.49
C GLY A 306 16.81 18.09 19.02
N PHE A 307 17.08 16.80 18.84
CA PHE A 307 16.14 15.74 19.20
C PHE A 307 16.54 14.99 20.47
N ASN A 308 15.57 14.46 21.20
CA ASN A 308 15.84 13.67 22.41
C ASN A 308 16.17 12.22 22.01
N LYS A 309 17.39 11.77 22.29
CA LYS A 309 17.89 10.46 21.85
C LYS A 309 17.18 9.31 22.53
N SER A 310 16.88 9.43 23.82
CA SER A 310 16.18 8.39 24.58
C SER A 310 14.83 8.05 23.94
N HIS A 311 13.98 9.06 23.70
CA HIS A 311 12.72 8.88 23.00
C HIS A 311 12.89 8.35 21.56
N ALA A 312 13.90 8.84 20.83
CA ALA A 312 14.20 8.36 19.48
C ALA A 312 14.58 6.87 19.46
N ALA A 313 15.43 6.47 20.41
CA ALA A 313 15.94 5.12 20.53
C ALA A 313 14.82 4.13 20.88
N ASP A 314 13.96 4.46 21.83
CA ASP A 314 12.85 3.58 22.24
C ASP A 314 11.88 3.30 21.08
N TYR A 315 11.58 4.32 20.26
CA TYR A 315 10.75 4.15 19.07
C TYR A 315 11.50 3.40 17.96
N ALA A 316 12.80 3.64 17.80
CA ALA A 316 13.63 2.92 16.84
C ALA A 316 13.74 1.42 17.16
N VAL A 317 13.63 1.02 18.43
CA VAL A 317 13.52 -0.41 18.82
C VAL A 317 12.29 -1.02 18.15
N ILE A 318 11.13 -0.41 18.32
CA ILE A 318 9.87 -0.88 17.72
C ILE A 318 9.97 -0.90 16.18
N THR A 319 10.59 0.11 15.57
CA THR A 319 10.85 0.14 14.11
C THR A 319 11.71 -1.04 13.66
N CYS A 320 12.81 -1.32 14.36
CA CYS A 320 13.68 -2.44 14.02
C CYS A 320 12.99 -3.80 14.24
N GLN A 321 12.23 -3.95 15.33
CA GLN A 321 11.51 -5.18 15.64
C GLN A 321 10.39 -5.46 14.63
N THR A 322 9.61 -4.44 14.27
CA THR A 322 8.58 -4.58 13.21
C THR A 322 9.21 -4.88 11.85
N SER A 323 10.36 -4.28 11.54
CA SER A 323 11.13 -4.66 10.35
C SER A 323 11.59 -6.11 10.40
N TYR A 324 12.07 -6.59 11.54
CA TYR A 324 12.50 -7.98 11.72
C TYR A 324 11.33 -8.96 11.50
N LEU A 325 10.19 -8.71 12.13
CA LEU A 325 8.99 -9.53 11.96
C LEU A 325 8.54 -9.54 10.48
N LYS A 326 8.53 -8.39 9.81
CA LYS A 326 8.18 -8.31 8.39
C LYS A 326 9.15 -9.08 7.49
N THR A 327 10.46 -9.00 7.75
CA THR A 327 11.49 -9.66 6.92
C THR A 327 11.40 -11.17 7.01
N HIS A 328 11.17 -11.72 8.20
CA HIS A 328 11.33 -13.16 8.46
C HIS A 328 10.01 -13.91 8.63
N TYR A 329 8.92 -13.20 8.94
CA TYR A 329 7.59 -13.74 9.20
C TYR A 329 6.52 -12.89 8.51
N ALA A 330 6.73 -12.64 7.22
CA ALA A 330 5.94 -11.70 6.44
C ALA A 330 4.44 -12.05 6.44
N ALA A 331 4.07 -13.32 6.28
CA ALA A 331 2.68 -13.75 6.26
C ALA A 331 1.97 -13.48 7.60
N GLU A 332 2.61 -13.82 8.71
CA GLU A 332 2.12 -13.62 10.08
C GLU A 332 2.03 -12.14 10.43
N TYR A 333 3.09 -11.37 10.12
CA TYR A 333 3.13 -9.94 10.38
C TYR A 333 2.10 -9.17 9.56
N MET A 334 1.96 -9.48 8.26
CA MET A 334 0.96 -8.87 7.40
C MET A 334 -0.46 -9.24 7.81
N THR A 335 -0.71 -10.49 8.24
CA THR A 335 -2.02 -10.91 8.80
C THR A 335 -2.36 -10.12 10.06
N ALA A 336 -1.38 -9.88 10.93
CA ALA A 336 -1.56 -9.07 12.13
C ALA A 336 -1.87 -7.60 11.79
N LEU A 337 -1.16 -7.01 10.84
CA LEU A 337 -1.42 -5.64 10.34
C LEU A 337 -2.85 -5.51 9.79
N LEU A 338 -3.26 -6.42 8.92
CA LEU A 338 -4.60 -6.45 8.31
C LEU A 338 -5.69 -6.57 9.37
N SER A 339 -5.47 -7.40 10.39
CA SER A 339 -6.43 -7.60 11.46
C SER A 339 -6.60 -6.39 12.37
N VAL A 340 -5.50 -5.75 12.79
CA VAL A 340 -5.59 -4.59 13.68
C VAL A 340 -6.14 -3.37 12.96
N HIS A 341 -5.92 -3.28 11.64
CA HIS A 341 -6.44 -2.21 10.80
C HIS A 341 -7.71 -2.59 10.00
N ARG A 342 -8.43 -3.63 10.43
CA ARG A 342 -9.64 -4.16 9.75
C ARG A 342 -10.76 -3.14 9.51
N ASP A 343 -10.78 -2.05 10.27
CA ASP A 343 -11.77 -0.97 10.14
C ASP A 343 -11.30 0.18 9.24
N ASP A 344 -10.02 0.19 8.81
CA ASP A 344 -9.42 1.21 7.94
C ASP A 344 -9.18 0.65 6.53
N ILE A 345 -10.20 0.79 5.69
CA ILE A 345 -10.18 0.31 4.29
C ILE A 345 -8.96 0.83 3.53
N THR A 346 -8.52 2.07 3.78
CA THR A 346 -7.38 2.66 3.07
C THR A 346 -6.10 1.90 3.39
N LYS A 347 -5.86 1.61 4.68
CA LYS A 347 -4.71 0.81 5.13
C LYS A 347 -4.80 -0.63 4.67
N ILE A 348 -5.98 -1.24 4.72
CA ILE A 348 -6.19 -2.61 4.24
C ILE A 348 -5.79 -2.71 2.77
N THR A 349 -6.26 -1.81 1.91
CA THR A 349 -5.88 -1.81 0.50
C THR A 349 -4.37 -1.67 0.33
N THR A 350 -3.70 -0.78 1.09
CA THR A 350 -2.23 -0.65 1.06
C THR A 350 -1.53 -1.95 1.48
N PHE A 351 -1.95 -2.59 2.58
CA PHE A 351 -1.34 -3.82 3.06
C PHE A 351 -1.61 -5.03 2.16
N LEU A 352 -2.78 -5.09 1.51
CA LEU A 352 -3.09 -6.16 0.56
C LEU A 352 -2.30 -5.99 -0.74
N GLY A 353 -2.07 -4.76 -1.19
CA GLY A 353 -1.10 -4.48 -2.26
C GLY A 353 0.31 -4.95 -1.88
N GLU A 354 0.73 -4.69 -0.64
CA GLU A 354 2.03 -5.16 -0.14
C GLU A 354 2.12 -6.69 -0.03
N CYS A 355 1.04 -7.38 0.37
CA CYS A 355 0.98 -8.84 0.38
C CYS A 355 1.22 -9.42 -1.02
N ARG A 356 0.60 -8.83 -2.05
CA ARG A 356 0.80 -9.23 -3.45
C ARG A 356 2.24 -8.99 -3.89
N ARG A 357 2.83 -7.82 -3.58
CA ARG A 357 4.23 -7.51 -3.89
C ARG A 357 5.20 -8.52 -3.25
N LEU A 358 4.89 -8.97 -2.03
CA LEU A 358 5.66 -9.99 -1.31
C LEU A 358 5.40 -11.42 -1.81
N GLY A 359 4.45 -11.63 -2.73
CA GLY A 359 4.07 -12.94 -3.24
C GLY A 359 3.22 -13.76 -2.26
N ILE A 360 2.61 -13.12 -1.26
CA ILE A 360 1.75 -13.78 -0.26
C ILE A 360 0.34 -13.96 -0.86
N PRO A 361 -0.15 -15.20 -1.02
CA PRO A 361 -1.49 -15.43 -1.55
C PRO A 361 -2.57 -14.85 -0.64
N VAL A 362 -3.46 -14.04 -1.20
CA VAL A 362 -4.64 -13.51 -0.49
C VAL A 362 -5.85 -14.30 -0.96
N LEU A 363 -6.48 -15.04 -0.05
CA LEU A 363 -7.63 -15.89 -0.34
C LEU A 363 -8.94 -15.13 -0.10
N PRO A 364 -9.96 -15.30 -0.97
CA PRO A 364 -11.23 -14.59 -0.84
C PRO A 364 -11.95 -14.92 0.48
N PRO A 365 -12.90 -14.09 0.93
CA PRO A 365 -13.75 -14.48 2.05
C PRO A 365 -14.55 -15.75 1.68
N ASP A 366 -14.81 -16.59 2.67
CA ASP A 366 -15.62 -17.81 2.53
C ASP A 366 -16.29 -18.11 3.88
N VAL A 367 -17.62 -18.27 3.92
CA VAL A 367 -18.33 -18.50 5.19
C VAL A 367 -17.90 -19.78 5.91
N ASN A 368 -17.40 -20.79 5.17
CA ASN A 368 -16.93 -22.05 5.73
C ASN A 368 -15.52 -21.97 6.33
N TYR A 369 -14.68 -21.05 5.85
CA TYR A 369 -13.25 -21.02 6.24
C TYR A 369 -12.80 -19.70 6.89
N SER A 370 -13.41 -18.56 6.54
CA SER A 370 -13.00 -17.25 7.06
C SER A 370 -13.37 -17.07 8.52
N ALA A 371 -12.40 -16.64 9.34
CA ALA A 371 -12.66 -16.18 10.70
C ALA A 371 -13.30 -14.77 10.71
N VAL A 372 -13.59 -14.26 11.91
CA VAL A 372 -14.00 -12.85 12.09
C VAL A 372 -12.94 -11.94 11.49
N ASP A 373 -11.69 -12.12 11.95
CA ASP A 373 -10.49 -11.42 11.49
C ASP A 373 -9.80 -12.16 10.35
N PHE A 374 -8.80 -11.52 9.74
CA PHE A 374 -7.85 -12.19 8.86
C PHE A 374 -7.11 -13.31 9.62
N ASP A 375 -6.90 -14.42 8.94
CA ASP A 375 -6.15 -15.57 9.44
C ASP A 375 -5.35 -16.22 8.32
N ILE A 376 -4.40 -17.08 8.68
CA ILE A 376 -3.59 -17.85 7.73
C ILE A 376 -4.25 -19.21 7.51
N GLN A 377 -4.37 -19.61 6.25
CA GLN A 377 -4.88 -20.92 5.87
C GLN A 377 -3.86 -21.66 5.00
N LYS A 378 -3.61 -22.93 5.33
CA LYS A 378 -2.84 -23.83 4.47
C LYS A 378 -3.71 -24.27 3.29
N GLN A 379 -3.25 -24.01 2.08
CA GLN A 379 -3.90 -24.49 0.87
C GLN A 379 -3.55 -25.97 0.61
N PRO A 380 -4.36 -26.70 -0.18
CA PRO A 380 -4.04 -28.07 -0.58
C PRO A 380 -2.69 -28.23 -1.29
N SER A 381 -2.19 -27.16 -1.92
CA SER A 381 -0.85 -27.12 -2.54
C SER A 381 0.31 -27.09 -1.53
N GLY A 382 0.02 -27.02 -0.23
CA GLY A 382 0.99 -26.83 0.84
C GLY A 382 1.31 -25.37 1.16
N VAL A 383 1.02 -24.44 0.24
CA VAL A 383 1.31 -23.01 0.39
C VAL A 383 0.33 -22.35 1.36
N ARG A 384 0.83 -21.55 2.29
CA ARG A 384 0.01 -20.74 3.20
C ARG A 384 -0.48 -19.47 2.49
N GLY A 385 -1.75 -19.13 2.67
CA GLY A 385 -2.34 -17.88 2.19
C GLY A 385 -3.10 -17.16 3.30
N ILE A 386 -3.20 -15.83 3.19
CA ILE A 386 -3.98 -15.02 4.12
C ILE A 386 -5.44 -15.07 3.67
N ARG A 387 -6.31 -15.67 4.49
CA ARG A 387 -7.75 -15.72 4.28
C ARG A 387 -8.38 -14.41 4.76
N PHE A 388 -9.21 -13.83 3.90
CA PHE A 388 -9.92 -12.59 4.21
C PHE A 388 -10.83 -12.75 5.43
N GLY A 389 -10.73 -11.83 6.39
CA GLY A 389 -11.61 -11.80 7.57
C GLY A 389 -12.99 -11.26 7.22
N LEU A 390 -14.04 -11.89 7.71
CA LEU A 390 -15.42 -11.50 7.36
C LEU A 390 -15.76 -10.07 7.80
N VAL A 391 -15.20 -9.59 8.92
CA VAL A 391 -15.50 -8.25 9.46
C VAL A 391 -14.89 -7.12 8.64
N ALA A 392 -13.84 -7.41 7.86
CA ALA A 392 -13.20 -6.43 7.00
C ALA A 392 -14.01 -6.13 5.72
N ILE A 393 -15.09 -6.88 5.48
CA ILE A 393 -16.00 -6.66 4.35
C ILE A 393 -16.86 -5.43 4.65
N LYS A 394 -16.89 -4.47 3.74
CA LYS A 394 -17.74 -3.27 3.88
C LYS A 394 -19.21 -3.68 4.07
N ASN A 395 -19.85 -3.11 5.09
CA ASN A 395 -21.21 -3.42 5.56
C ASN A 395 -21.36 -4.75 6.35
N ALA A 396 -20.28 -5.45 6.69
CA ALA A 396 -20.31 -6.67 7.49
C ALA A 396 -19.90 -6.41 8.94
N GLY A 397 -20.82 -5.83 9.73
CA GLY A 397 -20.55 -5.57 11.15
C GLY A 397 -20.41 -6.87 11.95
N GLU A 398 -19.53 -6.87 12.94
CA GLU A 398 -19.20 -8.06 13.77
C GLU A 398 -20.45 -8.75 14.35
N ASN A 399 -21.40 -7.96 14.87
CA ASN A 399 -22.65 -8.49 15.43
C ASN A 399 -23.51 -9.25 14.40
N ALA A 400 -23.48 -8.84 13.13
CA ALA A 400 -24.24 -9.51 12.07
C ALA A 400 -23.54 -10.79 11.58
N LEU A 401 -22.23 -10.94 11.84
CA LEU A 401 -21.44 -12.11 11.44
C LEU A 401 -21.43 -13.21 12.52
N MET A 402 -21.59 -12.84 13.79
CA MET A 402 -21.59 -13.78 14.91
C MET A 402 -22.56 -14.96 14.76
N PRO A 403 -23.82 -14.79 14.28
CA PRO A 403 -24.72 -15.92 14.03
C PRO A 403 -24.15 -16.94 13.04
N ILE A 404 -23.48 -16.47 11.98
CA ILE A 404 -22.86 -17.34 10.96
C ILE A 404 -21.71 -18.14 11.59
N ILE A 405 -20.85 -17.46 12.34
CA ILE A 405 -19.65 -18.05 12.91
C ILE A 405 -20.00 -19.07 14.00
N ARG A 406 -20.93 -18.73 14.90
CA ARG A 406 -21.42 -19.66 15.94
C ARG A 406 -22.08 -20.88 15.33
N ALA A 407 -22.96 -20.68 14.34
CA ALA A 407 -23.59 -21.79 13.64
C ALA A 407 -22.55 -22.74 13.03
N ARG A 408 -21.48 -22.21 12.44
CA ARG A 408 -20.36 -22.98 11.91
C ARG A 408 -19.56 -23.69 13.00
N GLU A 409 -19.23 -23.02 14.10
CA GLU A 409 -18.47 -23.63 15.21
C GLU A 409 -19.24 -24.78 15.87
N GLU A 410 -20.56 -24.65 16.00
CA GLU A 410 -21.41 -25.69 16.61
C GLU A 410 -21.67 -26.90 15.70
N GLY A 411 -21.75 -26.69 14.37
CA GLY A 411 -22.18 -27.73 13.43
C GLY A 411 -21.19 -28.06 12.31
N GLY A 412 -19.99 -27.47 12.28
CA GLY A 412 -19.01 -27.63 11.21
C GLY A 412 -19.28 -26.76 9.97
N PRO A 413 -18.60 -27.01 8.84
CA PRO A 413 -18.88 -26.34 7.56
C PRO A 413 -20.34 -26.52 7.12
N PHE A 414 -20.83 -25.62 6.27
CA PHE A 414 -22.13 -25.73 5.61
C PHE A 414 -21.95 -26.46 4.27
N ASP A 415 -22.75 -27.49 4.02
CA ASP A 415 -22.70 -28.30 2.80
C ASP A 415 -23.57 -27.71 1.67
N SER A 416 -24.63 -26.98 2.02
CA SER A 416 -25.55 -26.37 1.05
C SER A 416 -26.12 -25.02 1.49
N LEU A 417 -26.73 -24.31 0.53
CA LEU A 417 -27.43 -23.05 0.81
C LEU A 417 -28.61 -23.24 1.78
N GLU A 418 -29.35 -24.34 1.65
CA GLU A 418 -30.45 -24.68 2.53
C GLU A 418 -29.96 -24.91 3.95
N GLU A 419 -28.85 -25.64 4.10
CA GLU A 419 -28.26 -25.87 5.41
C GLU A 419 -27.79 -24.56 6.05
N PHE A 420 -27.12 -23.70 5.28
CA PHE A 420 -26.74 -22.36 5.74
C PHE A 420 -27.97 -21.58 6.26
N CYS A 421 -29.06 -21.54 5.49
CA CYS A 421 -30.29 -20.83 5.89
C CYS A 421 -31.03 -21.48 7.07
N ARG A 422 -30.90 -22.80 7.29
CA ARG A 422 -31.51 -23.52 8.44
C ARG A 422 -30.71 -23.33 9.74
N ARG A 423 -29.39 -23.25 9.64
CA ARG A 423 -28.48 -23.15 10.79
C ARG A 423 -28.26 -21.70 11.22
N VAL A 424 -28.25 -20.77 10.27
CA VAL A 424 -28.07 -19.34 10.52
C VAL A 424 -29.41 -18.63 10.51
N ASP A 425 -29.74 -17.97 11.62
CA ASP A 425 -30.92 -17.10 11.69
C ASP A 425 -30.66 -15.80 10.93
N LEU A 426 -31.10 -15.75 9.67
CA LEU A 426 -30.90 -14.60 8.78
C LEU A 426 -31.69 -13.36 9.21
N ARG A 427 -32.55 -13.42 10.23
CA ARG A 427 -33.14 -12.20 10.84
C ARG A 427 -32.07 -11.34 11.51
N GLN A 428 -31.05 -11.99 12.06
CA GLN A 428 -29.93 -11.35 12.77
C GLN A 428 -28.83 -10.89 11.80
N VAL A 429 -28.76 -11.52 10.62
CA VAL A 429 -27.86 -11.14 9.53
C VAL A 429 -28.58 -10.11 8.65
N GLN A 430 -28.25 -8.83 8.80
CA GLN A 430 -28.90 -7.76 8.02
C GLN A 430 -28.84 -8.04 6.51
N LYS A 431 -29.91 -7.74 5.77
CA LYS A 431 -29.99 -7.98 4.31
C LYS A 431 -28.79 -7.40 3.55
N ARG A 432 -28.37 -6.20 3.92
CA ARG A 432 -27.19 -5.53 3.33
C ARG A 432 -25.88 -6.28 3.59
N THR A 433 -25.71 -6.91 4.76
CA THR A 433 -24.55 -7.74 5.07
C THR A 433 -24.55 -9.00 4.22
N LEU A 434 -25.71 -9.66 4.08
CA LEU A 434 -25.86 -10.85 3.23
C LEU A 434 -25.57 -10.52 1.75
N GLU A 435 -26.11 -9.42 1.24
CA GLU A 435 -25.80 -8.89 -0.10
C GLU A 435 -24.30 -8.68 -0.30
N SER A 436 -23.63 -8.04 0.67
CA SER A 436 -22.18 -7.82 0.62
C SER A 436 -21.40 -9.14 0.63
N LEU A 437 -21.74 -10.09 1.49
CA LEU A 437 -21.09 -11.41 1.56
C LEU A 437 -21.18 -12.17 0.23
N ILE A 438 -22.36 -12.15 -0.41
CA ILE A 438 -22.56 -12.81 -1.71
C ILE A 438 -21.72 -12.10 -2.79
N LYS A 439 -21.77 -10.77 -2.86
CA LYS A 439 -21.06 -10.01 -3.91
C LYS A 439 -19.55 -10.19 -3.89
N VAL A 440 -18.97 -10.44 -2.71
CA VAL A 440 -17.53 -10.69 -2.53
C VAL A 440 -17.14 -12.16 -2.63
N GLY A 441 -18.10 -13.04 -2.91
CA GLY A 441 -17.86 -14.46 -3.14
C GLY A 441 -17.84 -15.35 -1.90
N ALA A 442 -18.24 -14.83 -0.73
CA ALA A 442 -18.21 -15.62 0.50
C ALA A 442 -19.18 -16.81 0.50
N LEU A 443 -20.16 -16.81 -0.41
CA LEU A 443 -21.15 -17.87 -0.60
C LEU A 443 -21.02 -18.58 -1.96
N ASP A 444 -19.91 -18.39 -2.69
CA ASP A 444 -19.71 -19.01 -4.01
C ASP A 444 -19.71 -20.54 -3.97
N ALA A 445 -19.44 -21.14 -2.81
CA ALA A 445 -19.55 -22.59 -2.59
C ALA A 445 -20.97 -23.13 -2.79
N PHE A 446 -22.00 -22.29 -2.69
CA PHE A 446 -23.40 -22.72 -2.71
C PHE A 446 -24.13 -22.45 -4.02
N GLY A 447 -23.50 -21.77 -4.98
CA GLY A 447 -24.13 -21.47 -6.25
C GLY A 447 -23.49 -20.31 -6.99
N ILE A 448 -24.19 -19.87 -8.03
CA ILE A 448 -23.68 -18.86 -8.94
C ILE A 448 -23.90 -17.46 -8.35
N ARG A 449 -22.82 -16.66 -8.28
CA ARG A 449 -22.80 -15.39 -7.55
C ARG A 449 -23.90 -14.40 -7.96
N TRP A 450 -24.14 -14.19 -9.26
CA TRP A 450 -25.18 -13.26 -9.71
C TRP A 450 -26.61 -13.75 -9.42
N GLN A 451 -26.82 -15.06 -9.37
CA GLN A 451 -28.11 -15.64 -9.00
C GLN A 451 -28.39 -15.47 -7.50
N LEU A 452 -27.36 -15.66 -6.68
CA LEU A 452 -27.42 -15.42 -5.24
C LEU A 452 -27.59 -13.93 -4.93
N ALA A 453 -26.94 -13.05 -5.70
CA ALA A 453 -26.98 -11.60 -5.51
C ALA A 453 -28.29 -10.94 -5.96
N ASP A 454 -29.17 -11.68 -6.64
CA ASP A 454 -30.49 -11.19 -7.03
C ASP A 454 -31.32 -10.81 -5.79
N PRO A 455 -31.90 -9.59 -5.73
CA PRO A 455 -32.68 -9.16 -4.58
C PRO A 455 -33.83 -10.11 -4.21
N GLY A 456 -34.45 -10.75 -5.19
CA GLY A 456 -35.53 -11.70 -4.98
C GLY A 456 -35.03 -13.06 -4.45
N SER A 457 -33.86 -13.54 -4.90
CA SER A 457 -33.19 -14.71 -4.32
C SER A 457 -32.84 -14.49 -2.85
N ILE A 458 -32.32 -13.31 -2.50
CA ILE A 458 -31.98 -12.94 -1.12
C ILE A 458 -33.24 -12.91 -0.23
N GLU A 459 -34.34 -12.37 -0.73
CA GLU A 459 -35.62 -12.38 0.00
C GLU A 459 -36.13 -13.80 0.24
N ARG A 460 -36.01 -14.70 -0.74
CA ARG A 460 -36.36 -16.11 -0.57
C ARG A 460 -35.49 -16.80 0.47
N MET A 461 -34.18 -16.54 0.48
CA MET A 461 -33.26 -17.09 1.49
C MET A 461 -33.66 -16.64 2.90
N VAL A 462 -33.90 -15.35 3.09
CA VAL A 462 -34.30 -14.78 4.38
C VAL A 462 -35.64 -15.35 4.84
N ASN A 463 -36.65 -15.41 3.96
CA ASN A 463 -37.95 -15.97 4.29
C ASN A 463 -37.87 -17.46 4.66
N PHE A 464 -37.08 -18.24 3.91
CA PHE A 464 -36.87 -19.67 4.20
C PHE A 464 -36.23 -19.88 5.58
N SER A 465 -35.23 -19.08 5.94
CA SER A 465 -34.62 -19.11 7.28
C SER A 465 -35.63 -18.73 8.37
N ILE A 466 -36.41 -17.66 8.17
CA ILE A 466 -37.45 -17.22 9.11
C ILE A 466 -38.48 -18.32 9.36
N ASP A 467 -39.02 -18.92 8.30
CA ASP A 467 -40.04 -19.96 8.38
C ASP A 467 -39.52 -21.17 9.16
N TYR A 468 -38.26 -21.56 8.93
CA TYR A 468 -37.61 -22.66 9.64
C TYR A 468 -37.41 -22.39 11.13
N HIS A 469 -36.85 -21.22 11.48
CA HIS A 469 -36.64 -20.87 12.88
C HIS A 469 -37.96 -20.67 13.64
N HIS A 470 -38.98 -20.09 13.00
CA HIS A 470 -40.31 -19.96 13.57
C HIS A 470 -40.99 -21.32 13.81
N ALA A 471 -40.90 -22.25 12.86
CA ALA A 471 -41.43 -23.61 13.02
C ALA A 471 -40.72 -24.38 14.16
N LYS A 472 -39.41 -24.16 14.33
CA LYS A 472 -38.61 -24.73 15.43
C LYS A 472 -39.01 -24.14 16.78
N GLU A 473 -39.18 -22.82 16.88
CA GLU A 473 -39.61 -22.12 18.10
C GLU A 473 -41.01 -22.56 18.58
N ILE A 474 -41.93 -22.82 17.64
CA ILE A 474 -43.29 -23.28 17.94
C ILE A 474 -43.35 -24.77 18.31
N GLY A 475 -42.25 -25.51 18.16
CA GLY A 475 -42.19 -26.96 18.43
C GLY A 475 -42.95 -27.82 17.41
N GLN A 476 -43.34 -27.24 16.28
CA GLN A 476 -44.11 -27.92 15.22
C GLN A 476 -43.32 -28.99 14.46
N MET A 477 -41.99 -29.00 14.59
CA MET A 477 -41.11 -29.96 13.94
C MET A 477 -41.11 -31.35 14.62
N SER A 478 -41.59 -31.46 15.87
CA SER A 478 -41.39 -32.67 16.69
C SER A 478 -42.57 -33.66 16.69
N MET A 479 -43.74 -33.30 16.16
CA MET A 479 -44.96 -34.13 16.30
C MET A 479 -45.42 -34.87 15.04
N PHE A 480 -44.93 -34.51 13.85
CA PHE A 480 -45.21 -35.18 12.59
C PHE A 480 -43.96 -35.09 11.70
N GLY A 481 -43.04 -36.03 11.89
CA GLY A 481 -41.68 -36.03 11.32
C GLY A 481 -41.55 -36.13 9.80
N GLU A 482 -42.55 -35.72 9.01
CA GLU A 482 -42.45 -35.72 7.54
C GLU A 482 -43.44 -34.79 6.81
N SER A 483 -44.23 -33.95 7.50
CA SER A 483 -45.25 -33.14 6.82
C SER A 483 -45.56 -31.80 7.46
N THR A 484 -44.54 -30.97 7.73
CA THR A 484 -44.74 -29.53 7.61
C THR A 484 -44.68 -29.21 6.12
N GLY A 485 -45.69 -28.55 5.55
CA GLY A 485 -45.73 -28.20 4.11
C GLY A 485 -44.65 -27.21 3.66
N MET A 486 -43.53 -27.13 4.38
CA MET A 486 -42.32 -26.42 3.97
C MET A 486 -41.60 -27.28 2.94
N SER A 487 -41.40 -26.73 1.74
CA SER A 487 -40.57 -27.40 0.74
C SER A 487 -39.15 -27.51 1.28
N ASP A 488 -38.61 -28.72 1.30
CA ASP A 488 -37.26 -28.98 1.81
C ASP A 488 -36.14 -28.44 0.90
N LYS A 489 -36.51 -27.78 -0.20
CA LYS A 489 -35.64 -27.21 -1.20
C LYS A 489 -35.88 -25.71 -1.32
N LEU A 490 -34.79 -24.94 -1.29
CA LEU A 490 -34.81 -23.52 -1.58
C LEU A 490 -34.72 -23.33 -3.10
N SER A 491 -35.77 -22.78 -3.70
CA SER A 491 -35.75 -22.42 -5.12
C SER A 491 -35.34 -20.96 -5.30
N LEU A 492 -34.21 -20.72 -5.96
CA LEU A 492 -33.71 -19.39 -6.28
C LEU A 492 -34.38 -18.86 -7.56
N ASN A 493 -34.42 -17.53 -7.73
CA ASN A 493 -34.92 -16.94 -8.97
C ASN A 493 -33.90 -17.16 -10.11
N ASP A 494 -34.40 -17.19 -11.34
CA ASP A 494 -33.53 -16.98 -12.50
C ASP A 494 -33.13 -15.50 -12.53
N ALA A 495 -31.83 -15.24 -12.57
CA ALA A 495 -31.25 -13.89 -12.55
C ALA A 495 -30.54 -13.59 -13.87
N LYS A 496 -30.50 -12.31 -14.24
CA LYS A 496 -29.71 -11.86 -15.37
C LYS A 496 -28.23 -12.04 -15.05
N GLU A 497 -27.49 -12.65 -15.99
CA GLU A 497 -26.03 -12.75 -15.88
C GLU A 497 -25.41 -11.35 -15.73
N VAL A 498 -24.54 -11.22 -14.73
CA VAL A 498 -23.82 -9.97 -14.45
C VAL A 498 -22.45 -10.07 -15.10
N PRO A 499 -22.03 -9.07 -15.90
CA PRO A 499 -20.70 -9.05 -16.48
C PRO A 499 -19.62 -9.18 -15.40
N GLU A 500 -18.59 -9.97 -15.67
CA GLU A 500 -17.46 -10.19 -14.76
C GLU A 500 -16.81 -8.88 -14.29
N ARG A 501 -16.74 -7.85 -15.15
CA ARG A 501 -16.23 -6.52 -14.79
C ARG A 501 -17.03 -5.89 -13.64
N ASP A 502 -18.35 -6.06 -13.65
CA ASP A 502 -19.21 -5.53 -12.59
C ASP A 502 -19.05 -6.32 -11.29
N MET A 503 -18.82 -7.63 -11.38
CA MET A 503 -18.49 -8.46 -10.21
C MET A 503 -17.13 -8.08 -9.60
N LEU A 504 -16.11 -7.85 -10.42
CA LEU A 504 -14.81 -7.34 -9.98
C LEU A 504 -14.94 -5.95 -9.35
N ASN A 505 -15.77 -5.08 -9.91
CA ASN A 505 -16.07 -3.77 -9.31
C ASN A 505 -16.71 -3.91 -7.92
N TRP A 506 -17.58 -4.91 -7.70
CA TRP A 506 -18.13 -5.18 -6.37
C TRP A 506 -17.05 -5.60 -5.38
N GLU A 507 -16.12 -6.46 -5.78
CA GLU A 507 -14.99 -6.86 -4.93
C GLU A 507 -14.12 -5.65 -4.57
N LYS A 508 -13.76 -4.81 -5.56
CA LYS A 508 -12.99 -3.59 -5.30
C LYS A 508 -13.73 -2.61 -4.39
N GLU A 509 -15.03 -2.46 -4.53
CA GLU A 509 -15.83 -1.58 -3.69
C GLU A 509 -15.98 -2.09 -2.25
N LEU A 510 -16.12 -3.41 -2.07
CA LEU A 510 -16.48 -4.02 -0.79
C LEU A 510 -15.27 -4.57 -0.01
N LEU A 511 -14.21 -5.00 -0.70
CA LEU A 511 -12.96 -5.54 -0.13
C LEU A 511 -11.78 -4.56 -0.28
N GLY A 512 -11.84 -3.62 -1.22
CA GLY A 512 -10.75 -2.69 -1.52
C GLY A 512 -9.74 -3.19 -2.56
N LEU A 513 -9.93 -4.40 -3.12
CA LEU A 513 -9.12 -4.98 -4.20
C LEU A 513 -9.94 -5.99 -5.01
N TYR A 514 -9.40 -6.39 -6.17
CA TYR A 514 -9.89 -7.53 -6.93
C TYR A 514 -9.30 -8.85 -6.40
N VAL A 515 -10.13 -9.82 -6.00
CA VAL A 515 -9.67 -11.10 -5.45
C VAL A 515 -9.86 -12.26 -6.43
N SER A 516 -10.95 -12.28 -7.20
CA SER A 516 -11.24 -13.36 -8.16
C SER A 516 -10.48 -13.27 -9.48
N GLY A 517 -9.88 -12.12 -9.79
CA GLY A 517 -9.11 -11.87 -11.01
C GLY A 517 -8.93 -10.37 -11.24
N ARG A 518 -8.16 -9.95 -12.26
CA ARG A 518 -8.00 -8.53 -12.61
C ARG A 518 -8.67 -8.23 -13.95
N PRO A 519 -9.18 -7.00 -14.16
CA PRO A 519 -9.71 -6.60 -15.46
C PRO A 519 -8.72 -6.81 -16.61
N VAL A 520 -7.41 -6.70 -16.33
CA VAL A 520 -6.34 -6.90 -17.29
C VAL A 520 -6.12 -8.37 -17.67
N ASP A 521 -6.56 -9.33 -16.84
CA ASP A 521 -6.36 -10.76 -17.11
C ASP A 521 -7.05 -11.21 -18.41
N LYS A 522 -8.11 -10.51 -18.85
CA LYS A 522 -8.79 -10.77 -20.14
C LYS A 522 -7.94 -10.46 -21.36
N VAL A 523 -7.07 -9.45 -21.25
CA VAL A 523 -6.17 -9.03 -22.32
C VAL A 523 -4.75 -9.56 -22.11
N ARG A 524 -4.50 -10.27 -21.00
CA ARG A 524 -3.20 -10.84 -20.65
C ARG A 524 -2.59 -11.65 -21.80
N ASP A 525 -3.37 -12.52 -22.43
CA ASP A 525 -2.87 -13.35 -23.53
C ASP A 525 -2.52 -12.52 -24.77
N LEU A 526 -3.23 -11.42 -25.02
CA LEU A 526 -2.92 -10.47 -26.10
C LEU A 526 -1.66 -9.67 -25.78
N LEU A 527 -1.52 -9.19 -24.55
CA LEU A 527 -0.36 -8.44 -24.06
C LEU A 527 0.90 -9.31 -24.02
N ALA A 528 0.79 -10.54 -23.54
CA ALA A 528 1.89 -11.51 -23.52
C ALA A 528 2.40 -11.83 -24.93
N ARG A 529 1.52 -11.86 -25.93
CA ARG A 529 1.89 -12.08 -27.34
C ARG A 529 2.45 -10.83 -28.02
N ALA A 530 2.08 -9.64 -27.55
CA ALA A 530 2.54 -8.38 -28.13
C ALA A 530 4.04 -8.13 -27.93
N ASN A 531 4.69 -8.81 -26.96
CA ASN A 531 6.13 -8.82 -26.64
C ASN A 531 6.82 -7.44 -26.53
N ASN A 532 6.04 -6.36 -26.46
CA ASN A 532 6.49 -4.97 -26.47
C ASN A 532 6.21 -4.23 -25.15
N THR A 533 5.67 -4.92 -24.13
CA THR A 533 5.42 -4.31 -22.81
C THR A 533 6.56 -4.63 -21.84
N SER A 534 6.97 -3.62 -21.09
CA SER A 534 7.96 -3.72 -20.02
C SER A 534 7.25 -3.96 -18.68
N ASP A 535 7.74 -4.94 -17.92
CA ASP A 535 7.29 -5.23 -16.55
C ASP A 535 7.66 -4.07 -15.61
N VAL A 536 6.67 -3.51 -14.93
CA VAL A 536 6.85 -2.41 -13.98
C VAL A 536 7.76 -2.81 -12.83
N ALA A 537 7.70 -4.04 -12.33
CA ALA A 537 8.57 -4.51 -11.26
C ALA A 537 10.05 -4.47 -11.70
N VAL A 538 10.34 -4.83 -12.95
CA VAL A 538 11.69 -4.74 -13.53
C VAL A 538 12.11 -3.29 -13.75
N ILE A 539 11.19 -2.42 -14.17
CA ILE A 539 11.45 -0.99 -14.33
C ILE A 539 11.81 -0.35 -12.98
N LYS A 540 11.18 -0.78 -11.88
CA LYS A 540 11.43 -0.23 -10.55
C LYS A 540 12.70 -0.71 -9.87
N GLN A 541 13.37 -1.74 -10.39
CA GLN A 541 14.60 -2.22 -9.79
C GLN A 541 15.72 -1.16 -9.86
N PRO A 542 16.42 -0.90 -8.74
CA PRO A 542 17.40 0.19 -8.62
C PRO A 542 18.64 0.02 -9.51
N GLU A 543 18.96 -1.20 -9.95
CA GLU A 543 20.12 -1.49 -10.80
C GLU A 543 19.92 -1.10 -12.27
N SER A 544 18.71 -0.67 -12.66
CA SER A 544 18.34 -0.64 -14.07
C SER A 544 18.88 0.59 -14.84
N ASN A 545 19.26 1.69 -14.18
CA ASN A 545 19.75 2.96 -14.77
C ASN A 545 19.15 3.27 -16.18
N ARG A 546 17.82 3.17 -16.30
CA ARG A 546 17.07 3.27 -17.57
C ARG A 546 16.52 4.67 -17.83
N HIS A 547 17.06 5.70 -17.18
CA HIS A 547 16.61 7.07 -17.40
C HIS A 547 16.69 7.42 -18.88
N GLY A 548 15.61 7.95 -19.45
CA GLY A 548 15.56 8.31 -20.87
C GLY A 548 15.28 7.15 -21.83
N LYS A 549 15.16 5.90 -21.36
CA LYS A 549 14.79 4.77 -22.22
C LYS A 549 13.30 4.82 -22.55
N LYS A 550 12.98 4.50 -23.80
CA LYS A 550 11.60 4.28 -24.22
C LYS A 550 11.09 2.96 -23.66
N VAL A 551 9.95 3.00 -22.99
CA VAL A 551 9.25 1.86 -22.41
C VAL A 551 7.79 1.92 -22.83
N ALA A 552 7.16 0.75 -22.98
CA ALA A 552 5.72 0.66 -23.07
C ALA A 552 5.20 -0.19 -21.91
N VAL A 553 4.18 0.28 -21.23
CA VAL A 553 3.57 -0.41 -20.08
C VAL A 553 2.08 -0.55 -20.36
N ALA A 554 1.50 -1.71 -20.08
CA ALA A 554 0.07 -1.94 -20.22
C ALA A 554 -0.56 -2.23 -18.87
N GLY A 555 -1.75 -1.72 -18.61
CA GLY A 555 -2.34 -1.83 -17.29
C GLY A 555 -3.68 -1.14 -17.15
N GLU A 556 -4.28 -1.29 -15.98
CA GLU A 556 -5.52 -0.60 -15.62
C GLU A 556 -5.21 0.77 -14.98
N ILE A 557 -5.94 1.80 -15.40
CA ILE A 557 -5.87 3.12 -14.75
C ILE A 557 -6.56 3.03 -13.37
N VAL A 558 -5.80 3.17 -12.30
CA VAL A 558 -6.30 3.10 -10.91
C VAL A 558 -6.85 4.44 -10.44
N SER A 559 -6.13 5.53 -10.71
CA SER A 559 -6.55 6.87 -10.30
C SER A 559 -6.02 7.95 -11.24
N VAL A 560 -6.76 9.05 -11.42
CA VAL A 560 -6.38 10.15 -12.30
C VAL A 560 -6.40 11.50 -11.57
N ARG A 561 -5.25 12.19 -11.53
CA ARG A 561 -5.15 13.58 -11.04
C ARG A 561 -4.95 14.54 -12.19
N LYS A 562 -5.93 15.41 -12.42
CA LYS A 562 -5.84 16.51 -13.39
C LYS A 562 -5.16 17.71 -12.72
N LEU A 563 -4.13 18.25 -13.35
CA LEU A 563 -3.33 19.37 -12.86
C LEU A 563 -3.29 20.49 -13.90
N VAL A 564 -3.23 21.73 -13.43
CA VAL A 564 -3.00 22.90 -14.28
C VAL A 564 -1.54 23.31 -14.12
N THR A 565 -0.82 23.42 -15.23
CA THR A 565 0.57 23.89 -15.23
C THR A 565 0.66 25.37 -14.86
N LYS A 566 1.85 25.85 -14.49
CA LYS A 566 2.10 27.28 -14.22
C LYS A 566 1.73 28.20 -15.39
N ASN A 567 1.71 27.66 -16.61
CA ASN A 567 1.38 28.39 -17.83
C ASN A 567 -0.13 28.34 -18.15
N GLY A 568 -0.96 27.67 -17.33
CA GLY A 568 -2.41 27.56 -17.51
C GLY A 568 -2.86 26.34 -18.33
N ASP A 569 -1.94 25.56 -18.89
CA ASP A 569 -2.27 24.37 -19.68
C ASP A 569 -2.62 23.17 -18.79
N MET A 570 -3.60 22.37 -19.21
CA MET A 570 -4.03 21.14 -18.52
C MET A 570 -3.05 20.00 -18.76
N MET A 571 -2.71 19.27 -17.69
CA MET A 571 -1.96 18.01 -17.73
C MET A 571 -2.63 16.99 -16.81
N ALA A 572 -2.26 15.71 -16.93
CA ALA A 572 -2.72 14.68 -16.00
C ALA A 572 -1.57 13.82 -15.49
N VAL A 573 -1.67 13.43 -14.24
CA VAL A 573 -0.83 12.40 -13.63
C VAL A 573 -1.78 11.30 -13.17
N PHE A 574 -1.64 10.12 -13.72
CA PHE A 574 -2.46 8.97 -13.33
C PHE A 574 -1.58 7.80 -12.90
N ASN A 575 -2.13 6.99 -12.01
CA ASN A 575 -1.49 5.78 -11.53
C ASN A 575 -2.07 4.58 -12.30
N MET A 576 -1.19 3.73 -12.82
CA MET A 576 -1.56 2.57 -13.63
C MET A 576 -1.01 1.29 -13.02
N GLU A 577 -1.85 0.29 -12.80
CA GLU A 577 -1.47 -1.03 -12.29
C GLU A 577 -1.15 -1.97 -13.45
N ASP A 578 0.05 -2.55 -13.44
CA ASP A 578 0.54 -3.41 -14.52
C ASP A 578 -0.23 -4.74 -14.63
N TRP A 579 -0.23 -5.30 -15.83
CA TRP A 579 -0.81 -6.58 -16.17
C TRP A 579 0.01 -7.78 -15.69
N HIS A 580 1.32 -7.60 -15.46
CA HIS A 580 2.21 -8.63 -14.94
C HIS A 580 1.77 -9.12 -13.54
N GLU A 581 2.15 -10.34 -13.16
CA GLU A 581 1.69 -10.99 -11.90
C GLU A 581 2.03 -10.20 -10.63
N SER A 582 3.09 -9.39 -10.68
CA SER A 582 3.52 -8.49 -9.61
C SER A 582 2.50 -7.38 -9.30
N ALA A 583 1.60 -7.06 -10.24
CA ALA A 583 0.57 -6.04 -10.12
C ALA A 583 1.10 -4.70 -9.59
N GLU A 584 2.32 -4.33 -9.98
CA GLU A 584 2.93 -3.10 -9.52
C GLU A 584 2.32 -1.87 -10.21
N SER A 585 2.08 -0.82 -9.43
CA SER A 585 1.60 0.44 -9.98
C SER A 585 2.75 1.36 -10.41
N ILE A 586 2.61 2.07 -11.52
CA ILE A 586 3.53 3.12 -11.96
C ILE A 586 2.78 4.43 -12.20
N ASP A 587 3.41 5.55 -11.84
CA ASP A 587 2.87 6.87 -12.14
C ASP A 587 3.19 7.23 -13.60
N VAL A 588 2.17 7.68 -14.31
CA VAL A 588 2.23 8.08 -15.70
C VAL A 588 1.85 9.55 -15.82
N VAL A 589 2.70 10.33 -16.49
CA VAL A 589 2.53 11.77 -16.68
C VAL A 589 2.17 12.06 -18.13
N LEU A 590 1.00 12.66 -18.36
CA LEU A 590 0.59 13.22 -19.63
C LEU A 590 0.77 14.72 -19.60
N PHE A 591 1.83 15.19 -20.26
CA PHE A 591 2.04 16.62 -20.51
C PHE A 591 0.96 17.19 -21.43
N PRO A 592 0.77 18.53 -21.46
CA PRO A 592 -0.35 19.15 -22.16
C PRO A 592 -0.55 18.72 -23.61
N ARG A 593 0.54 18.53 -24.37
CA ARG A 593 0.48 18.06 -25.77
C ARG A 593 -0.10 16.64 -25.89
N SER A 594 0.27 15.74 -24.98
CA SER A 594 -0.26 14.36 -24.93
C SER A 594 -1.68 14.35 -24.38
N TRP A 595 -1.97 15.20 -23.38
CA TRP A 595 -3.31 15.34 -22.80
C TRP A 595 -4.36 15.78 -23.82
N GLN A 596 -4.06 16.76 -24.67
CA GLN A 596 -4.97 17.20 -25.74
C GLN A 596 -5.31 16.09 -26.74
N LYS A 597 -4.41 15.14 -26.97
CA LYS A 597 -4.61 14.04 -27.93
C LYS A 597 -5.30 12.82 -27.34
N PHE A 598 -4.96 12.45 -26.10
CA PHE A 598 -5.35 11.17 -25.50
C PHE A 598 -6.23 11.31 -24.26
N GLY A 599 -6.55 12.53 -23.83
CA GLY A 599 -7.25 12.80 -22.57
C GLY A 599 -8.61 12.10 -22.42
N GLU A 600 -9.32 11.83 -23.52
CA GLU A 600 -10.59 11.09 -23.52
C GLU A 600 -10.43 9.61 -23.17
N LEU A 601 -9.27 9.02 -23.45
CA LEU A 601 -8.98 7.61 -23.15
C LEU A 601 -8.65 7.39 -21.67
N ILE A 602 -8.30 8.47 -20.96
CA ILE A 602 -7.83 8.44 -19.57
C ILE A 602 -9.03 8.48 -18.62
N VAL A 603 -9.62 7.30 -18.41
CA VAL A 603 -10.74 7.09 -17.48
C VAL A 603 -10.37 5.97 -16.50
N GLU A 604 -10.66 6.18 -15.23
CA GLU A 604 -10.41 5.17 -14.19
C GLU A 604 -11.12 3.85 -14.52
N GLY A 605 -10.40 2.74 -14.31
CA GLY A 605 -10.84 1.38 -14.64
C GLY A 605 -10.68 0.98 -16.11
N ASN A 606 -10.20 1.87 -16.99
CA ASN A 606 -9.84 1.46 -18.36
C ASN A 606 -8.48 0.78 -18.39
N VAL A 607 -8.39 -0.28 -19.21
CA VAL A 607 -7.12 -0.93 -19.52
C VAL A 607 -6.52 -0.28 -20.76
N ILE A 608 -5.29 0.23 -20.65
CA ILE A 608 -4.58 0.94 -21.71
C ILE A 608 -3.13 0.46 -21.82
N MET A 609 -2.52 0.68 -22.98
CA MET A 609 -1.06 0.61 -23.16
C MET A 609 -0.51 2.02 -23.35
N VAL A 610 0.48 2.38 -22.56
CA VAL A 610 1.18 3.65 -22.60
C VAL A 610 2.60 3.43 -23.09
N GLY A 611 2.99 4.09 -24.19
CA GLY A 611 4.37 4.17 -24.65
C GLY A 611 4.97 5.54 -24.33
N GLY A 612 6.18 5.57 -23.78
CA GLY A 612 6.80 6.82 -23.32
C GLY A 612 8.23 6.67 -22.84
N GLU A 613 8.76 7.77 -22.28
CA GLU A 613 10.12 7.83 -21.75
C GLU A 613 10.11 7.61 -20.22
N LEU A 614 11.02 6.77 -19.71
CA LEU A 614 11.16 6.55 -18.28
C LEU A 614 11.93 7.68 -17.58
N ASP A 615 11.30 8.29 -16.58
CA ASP A 615 11.89 9.29 -15.70
C ASP A 615 12.16 8.71 -14.30
N THR A 616 13.43 8.66 -13.90
CA THR A 616 13.87 8.19 -12.57
C THR A 616 14.57 9.30 -11.78
N SER A 617 14.49 10.55 -12.25
CA SER A 617 15.24 11.68 -11.69
C SER A 617 14.70 12.21 -10.34
N ARG A 618 13.49 11.81 -9.93
CA ARG A 618 12.76 12.41 -8.80
C ARG A 618 12.26 11.41 -7.73
N GLY A 619 12.84 10.22 -7.66
CA GLY A 619 12.46 9.18 -6.71
C GLY A 619 11.91 7.94 -7.41
N ASP A 620 10.66 7.57 -7.13
CA ASP A 620 10.01 6.40 -7.73
C ASP A 620 9.90 6.59 -9.26
N PRO A 621 10.21 5.56 -10.08
CA PRO A 621 10.16 5.68 -11.53
C PRO A 621 8.78 6.06 -12.06
N GLN A 622 8.75 6.98 -13.03
CA GLN A 622 7.53 7.45 -13.70
C GLN A 622 7.67 7.35 -15.22
N VAL A 623 6.55 7.20 -15.92
CA VAL A 623 6.53 7.18 -17.40
C VAL A 623 5.98 8.51 -17.93
N LYS A 624 6.75 9.21 -18.76
CA LYS A 624 6.28 10.36 -19.53
C LYS A 624 5.60 9.86 -20.79
N ALA A 625 4.28 9.87 -20.82
CA ALA A 625 3.51 9.28 -21.91
C ALA A 625 3.62 10.09 -23.21
N GLU A 626 4.08 9.44 -24.28
CA GLU A 626 4.07 9.96 -25.66
C GLU A 626 2.88 9.40 -26.46
N THR A 627 2.48 8.15 -26.17
CA THR A 627 1.44 7.42 -26.88
C THR A 627 0.54 6.67 -25.89
N VAL A 628 -0.75 6.60 -26.20
CA VAL A 628 -1.76 5.84 -25.42
C VAL A 628 -2.63 5.07 -26.40
N ILE A 629 -2.81 3.78 -26.17
CA ILE A 629 -3.60 2.87 -27.02
C ILE A 629 -4.58 2.09 -26.13
N GLN A 630 -5.83 1.97 -26.56
CA GLN A 630 -6.89 1.21 -25.87
C GLN A 630 -7.31 -0.06 -26.63
N ASP A 631 -7.06 -0.12 -27.94
CA ASP A 631 -7.40 -1.27 -28.80
C ASP A 631 -6.21 -2.21 -29.00
N PHE A 632 -6.30 -3.42 -28.43
CA PHE A 632 -5.25 -4.45 -28.47
C PHE A 632 -5.36 -5.39 -29.68
N LYS A 633 -5.98 -4.96 -30.79
CA LYS A 633 -6.19 -5.82 -31.97
C LYS A 633 -4.87 -6.07 -32.71
N ILE A 634 -4.32 -7.27 -32.56
CA ILE A 634 -3.19 -7.78 -33.33
C ILE A 634 -3.73 -8.66 -34.47
N THR A 635 -3.29 -8.43 -35.70
CA THR A 635 -3.55 -9.31 -36.85
C THR A 635 -2.63 -10.53 -36.73
N ILE A 636 -3.21 -11.73 -36.63
CA ILE A 636 -2.44 -12.98 -36.44
C ILE A 636 -2.39 -13.78 -37.76
N PRO A 637 -1.21 -14.11 -38.30
CA PRO A 637 -1.05 -15.20 -39.27
C PRO A 637 -1.23 -16.57 -38.59
N ALA A 638 -1.90 -17.50 -39.26
CA ALA A 638 -2.46 -18.73 -38.68
C ALA A 638 -1.46 -19.77 -38.12
N ASP A 639 -0.15 -19.53 -38.15
CA ASP A 639 0.86 -20.60 -37.98
C ASP A 639 1.61 -20.61 -36.62
N GLU A 640 1.37 -19.66 -35.72
CA GLU A 640 2.03 -19.63 -34.40
C GLU A 640 1.07 -19.85 -33.23
N VAL A 641 0.44 -21.02 -33.19
CA VAL A 641 -0.22 -21.54 -31.97
C VAL A 641 0.60 -22.71 -31.43
N GLY A 642 1.64 -22.41 -30.67
CA GLY A 642 2.42 -23.46 -30.01
C GLY A 642 3.60 -22.96 -29.20
N ALA A 643 3.49 -23.14 -27.88
CA ALA A 643 4.56 -23.09 -26.87
C ALA A 643 5.05 -21.70 -26.41
N SER A 644 4.69 -21.34 -25.18
CA SER A 644 5.66 -21.21 -24.08
C SER A 644 4.92 -21.01 -22.75
N ARG A 645 5.05 -21.96 -21.82
CA ARG A 645 4.80 -21.75 -20.39
C ARG A 645 6.18 -21.73 -19.74
N ILE A 646 6.58 -20.58 -19.20
CA ILE A 646 7.76 -20.46 -18.36
C ILE A 646 7.25 -20.38 -16.92
N SER A 647 7.68 -21.34 -16.10
CA SER A 647 7.42 -21.41 -14.66
C SER A 647 8.24 -20.36 -13.92
N ALA A 648 7.59 -19.54 -13.09
CA ALA A 648 8.27 -18.72 -12.10
C ALA A 648 8.63 -19.58 -10.88
N GLU A 649 9.87 -19.49 -10.42
CA GLU A 649 10.36 -20.16 -9.21
C GLU A 649 9.65 -19.59 -7.97
N THR A 650 9.19 -20.48 -7.10
CA THR A 650 8.56 -20.12 -5.82
C THR A 650 9.67 -19.67 -4.84
N PRO A 651 9.54 -18.53 -4.14
CA PRO A 651 10.58 -18.06 -3.22
C PRO A 651 10.85 -19.04 -2.07
N ASP A 652 12.08 -19.09 -1.55
CA ASP A 652 12.53 -20.00 -0.47
C ASP A 652 11.68 -19.98 0.82
N TRP A 653 10.91 -18.92 1.07
CA TRP A 653 10.00 -18.82 2.23
C TRP A 653 8.66 -19.55 2.04
N ALA A 654 8.34 -19.99 0.80
CA ALA A 654 7.10 -20.68 0.46
C ALA A 654 7.17 -22.21 0.64
N LEU A 655 8.34 -22.73 1.04
CA LEU A 655 8.57 -24.15 1.28
C LEU A 655 8.80 -24.35 2.78
N ASP A 656 7.95 -25.16 3.41
CA ASP A 656 8.12 -25.57 4.81
C ASP A 656 9.48 -26.33 4.92
N ASN A 657 10.42 -25.83 5.73
CA ASN A 657 11.55 -26.63 6.19
C ASN A 657 11.01 -27.61 7.24
N GLU A 658 10.83 -28.88 6.87
CA GLU A 658 10.37 -29.91 7.80
C GLU A 658 11.40 -30.20 8.90
N PRO A 659 10.96 -30.41 10.15
CA PRO A 659 11.58 -31.34 11.06
C PRO A 659 10.79 -32.67 11.09
N ASP A 660 11.56 -33.76 11.11
CA ASP A 660 11.17 -35.17 11.12
C ASP A 660 9.95 -35.57 12.00
N SER A 661 9.13 -36.44 11.40
CA SER A 661 8.49 -37.65 11.95
C SER A 661 7.13 -37.59 12.68
N ASP A 662 6.22 -38.38 12.10
CA ASP A 662 5.23 -39.29 12.71
C ASP A 662 4.04 -38.71 13.49
N LEU A 663 2.99 -38.32 12.75
CA LEU A 663 1.60 -38.53 13.17
C LEU A 663 0.70 -38.83 11.96
N ASP A 664 0.67 -40.11 11.60
CA ASP A 664 -0.27 -40.69 10.64
C ASP A 664 -1.66 -40.76 11.30
N MET A 665 -2.63 -39.96 10.84
CA MET A 665 -4.03 -40.03 11.28
C MET A 665 -4.90 -40.44 10.08
N PRO A 666 -5.63 -41.57 10.16
CA PRO A 666 -6.30 -42.16 9.01
C PRO A 666 -7.60 -41.43 8.65
N VAL A 667 -7.87 -41.39 7.34
CA VAL A 667 -9.14 -40.99 6.73
C VAL A 667 -10.26 -41.94 7.20
N PRO A 668 -11.42 -41.45 7.70
CA PRO A 668 -12.50 -42.35 8.08
C PRO A 668 -13.19 -42.96 6.86
N ALA A 669 -13.22 -44.28 6.81
CA ALA A 669 -14.01 -45.07 5.88
C ALA A 669 -15.48 -45.18 6.36
N LEU A 670 -16.40 -45.15 5.40
CA LEU A 670 -17.83 -45.44 5.55
C LEU A 670 -18.10 -46.82 6.17
N VAL A 671 -18.72 -46.86 7.35
CA VAL A 671 -19.57 -47.93 7.93
C VAL A 671 -20.40 -47.23 9.02
N GLY A 672 -21.68 -47.44 9.31
CA GLY A 672 -22.69 -48.45 9.02
C GLY A 672 -23.67 -48.36 10.19
N VAL A 673 -24.96 -48.34 9.90
CA VAL A 673 -26.07 -48.03 10.81
C VAL A 673 -26.14 -49.00 12.01
N MET A 674 -26.27 -48.48 13.23
CA MET A 674 -26.79 -49.21 14.39
C MET A 674 -27.77 -48.33 15.18
N GLU A 675 -28.97 -48.87 15.38
CA GLU A 675 -30.07 -48.30 16.18
C GLU A 675 -29.79 -48.49 17.69
N GLU A 676 -30.06 -47.46 18.49
CA GLU A 676 -30.35 -47.62 19.92
C GLU A 676 -31.55 -46.74 20.32
N GLU A 677 -32.49 -47.36 21.05
CA GLU A 677 -33.73 -46.77 21.56
C GLU A 677 -33.57 -46.03 22.90
N PRO A 678 -34.52 -45.16 23.27
CA PRO A 678 -34.29 -44.05 24.20
C PRO A 678 -34.56 -44.39 25.68
N VAL A 679 -33.84 -43.73 26.57
CA VAL A 679 -34.17 -43.67 28.00
C VAL A 679 -34.63 -42.25 28.35
N ALA A 680 -35.90 -42.14 28.76
CA ALA A 680 -36.54 -40.91 29.21
C ALA A 680 -36.34 -40.64 30.71
N MET A 681 -36.49 -39.37 31.10
CA MET A 681 -36.92 -38.77 32.40
C MET A 681 -36.01 -37.58 32.78
N ILE A 682 -36.41 -36.41 33.29
CA ILE A 682 -37.67 -35.75 33.71
C ILE A 682 -37.34 -34.24 33.79
N ALA A 683 -38.27 -33.36 33.45
CA ALA A 683 -38.17 -31.91 33.66
C ALA A 683 -38.72 -31.47 35.04
N PRO A 684 -38.40 -30.24 35.48
CA PRO A 684 -39.37 -29.44 36.23
C PRO A 684 -39.68 -28.08 35.56
N ALA A 685 -40.97 -27.85 35.39
CA ALA A 685 -41.73 -26.60 35.31
C ALA A 685 -41.33 -25.58 36.43
N THR A 686 -41.57 -24.25 36.42
CA THR A 686 -42.45 -23.31 35.69
C THR A 686 -42.13 -21.88 36.17
N GLN A 687 -42.75 -20.89 35.50
CA GLN A 687 -43.10 -19.49 35.89
C GLN A 687 -42.32 -18.44 35.07
N GLY A 688 -42.90 -17.59 34.23
CA GLY A 688 -44.29 -17.15 34.06
C GLY A 688 -44.40 -15.66 34.40
N ALA A 689 -44.24 -14.77 33.43
CA ALA A 689 -44.68 -13.37 33.55
C ALA A 689 -45.02 -12.80 32.16
N ALA A 690 -46.25 -12.28 32.08
CA ALA A 690 -46.95 -11.90 30.87
C ALA A 690 -46.56 -10.51 30.35
N ALA A 691 -46.55 -10.40 29.01
CA ALA A 691 -46.37 -9.16 28.27
C ALA A 691 -47.60 -8.25 28.38
N VAL A 692 -47.37 -6.97 28.68
CA VAL A 692 -48.34 -5.89 28.46
C VAL A 692 -48.00 -5.22 27.13
N ARG A 693 -48.92 -5.33 26.15
CA ARG A 693 -48.84 -4.65 24.85
C ARG A 693 -49.32 -3.21 24.99
N THR A 694 -48.50 -2.24 24.60
CA THR A 694 -48.91 -0.87 24.28
C THR A 694 -48.99 -0.72 22.75
N PRO A 695 -50.02 -0.04 22.20
CA PRO A 695 -50.15 0.17 20.76
C PRO A 695 -49.17 1.25 20.28
N ILE A 696 -48.40 0.92 19.24
CA ILE A 696 -47.60 1.88 18.48
C ILE A 696 -48.54 2.56 17.47
N VAL A 697 -48.65 3.88 17.59
CA VAL A 697 -49.33 4.75 16.62
C VAL A 697 -48.29 5.20 15.60
N GLU A 698 -48.46 4.81 14.34
CA GLU A 698 -47.64 5.32 13.23
C GLU A 698 -48.14 6.73 12.81
N PRO A 699 -47.24 7.74 12.73
CA PRO A 699 -47.59 9.02 12.12
C PRO A 699 -47.59 8.93 10.60
N GLN A 700 -48.74 9.21 9.98
CA GLN A 700 -48.85 9.44 8.54
C GLN A 700 -48.13 10.74 8.15
N MET A 701 -47.20 10.65 7.20
CA MET A 701 -46.61 11.81 6.53
C MET A 701 -47.29 12.07 5.17
N PRO A 702 -47.56 13.34 4.81
CA PRO A 702 -48.23 13.72 3.58
C PRO A 702 -47.32 13.61 2.35
N VAL A 703 -47.91 13.14 1.25
CA VAL A 703 -47.34 13.06 -0.09
C VAL A 703 -47.25 14.48 -0.68
N MET A 704 -46.04 14.92 -1.06
CA MET A 704 -45.84 16.08 -1.95
C MET A 704 -45.42 15.60 -3.34
N THR A 705 -46.29 15.87 -4.31
CA THR A 705 -46.06 15.76 -5.76
C THR A 705 -45.00 16.77 -6.20
N ARG A 706 -44.00 16.31 -6.95
CA ARG A 706 -42.98 17.18 -7.59
C ARG A 706 -43.24 17.21 -9.10
N GLU A 707 -43.54 18.39 -9.61
CA GLU A 707 -43.77 18.67 -11.03
C GLU A 707 -42.51 18.43 -11.87
N GLN A 708 -42.71 17.86 -13.06
CA GLN A 708 -41.73 17.73 -14.13
C GLN A 708 -41.69 19.03 -14.94
N SER A 709 -40.49 19.58 -15.15
CA SER A 709 -40.26 20.60 -16.18
C SER A 709 -39.20 20.10 -17.16
N SER A 710 -39.64 19.72 -18.35
CA SER A 710 -38.86 19.43 -19.55
C SER A 710 -38.77 20.68 -20.41
N VAL A 711 -37.56 21.07 -20.86
CA VAL A 711 -37.39 21.96 -22.04
C VAL A 711 -36.19 21.50 -22.87
N ASP A 712 -36.46 21.36 -24.16
CA ASP A 712 -35.65 20.92 -25.29
C ASP A 712 -34.41 21.77 -25.60
N TRP A 713 -33.35 21.13 -26.12
CA TRP A 713 -32.28 21.78 -26.89
C TRP A 713 -31.97 21.07 -28.23
N MET A 714 -32.96 20.44 -28.87
CA MET A 714 -32.87 20.10 -30.29
C MET A 714 -33.25 21.31 -31.15
N ASN A 715 -32.24 22.08 -31.59
CA ASN A 715 -32.11 22.73 -32.91
C ASN A 715 -31.12 23.92 -32.86
N ALA A 716 -29.91 23.74 -33.40
CA ALA A 716 -29.13 24.82 -34.02
C ALA A 716 -28.13 24.20 -35.01
N GLU A 717 -28.07 24.82 -36.19
CA GLU A 717 -27.56 24.31 -37.47
C GLU A 717 -26.02 24.23 -37.57
N SER A 718 -25.55 23.28 -38.39
CA SER A 718 -24.14 23.12 -38.79
C SER A 718 -23.66 24.26 -39.70
N PRO A 719 -22.48 24.88 -39.48
CA PRO A 719 -21.89 25.79 -40.46
C PRO A 719 -21.06 25.07 -41.52
N ASP A 720 -21.11 25.69 -42.69
CA ASP A 720 -20.61 25.34 -44.02
C ASP A 720 -19.09 25.10 -44.11
N LEU A 721 -18.68 24.08 -44.89
CA LEU A 721 -17.29 23.76 -45.25
C LEU A 721 -17.01 24.29 -46.67
N ALA A 722 -16.74 25.58 -46.80
CA ALA A 722 -16.27 26.17 -48.05
C ALA A 722 -15.36 27.37 -47.77
N GLY A 723 -14.04 27.15 -47.85
CA GLY A 723 -13.06 28.24 -47.77
C GLY A 723 -11.73 27.85 -47.14
N LEU A 724 -11.00 26.91 -47.73
CA LEU A 724 -9.60 26.60 -47.40
C LEU A 724 -8.83 26.20 -48.67
N ASP A 725 -8.95 26.99 -49.73
CA ASP A 725 -8.02 26.97 -50.87
C ASP A 725 -7.12 28.22 -50.76
N ASP A 726 -6.09 28.15 -49.92
CA ASP A 726 -4.86 28.97 -50.06
C ASP A 726 -3.84 28.57 -48.98
N LEU A 727 -2.96 27.61 -49.30
CA LEU A 727 -1.69 27.40 -48.62
C LEU A 727 -0.57 27.16 -49.67
N PRO A 728 0.63 27.73 -49.48
CA PRO A 728 1.72 27.69 -50.45
C PRO A 728 2.39 26.30 -50.54
N PRO A 729 3.10 25.98 -51.64
CA PRO A 729 3.73 24.68 -51.81
C PRO A 729 4.93 24.53 -50.86
N LEU A 730 5.06 23.34 -50.26
CA LEU A 730 6.20 22.93 -49.45
C LEU A 730 7.41 22.63 -50.35
N ASP A 731 8.57 23.18 -49.98
CA ASP A 731 9.85 23.03 -50.68
C ASP A 731 10.35 21.58 -50.77
N ASP A 732 10.98 21.31 -51.91
CA ASP A 732 11.70 20.08 -52.28
C ASP A 732 12.98 19.89 -51.45
N GLU A 733 12.98 18.99 -50.46
CA GLU A 733 14.24 18.45 -49.92
C GLU A 733 14.11 17.06 -49.25
N PHE A 734 13.65 16.05 -50.01
CA PHE A 734 13.97 14.64 -49.72
C PHE A 734 14.24 13.89 -51.03
N LYS A 735 15.50 13.93 -51.50
CA LYS A 735 15.97 13.02 -52.56
C LYS A 735 15.91 11.59 -52.03
N VAL A 736 15.06 10.77 -52.63
CA VAL A 736 14.95 9.32 -52.37
C VAL A 736 16.27 8.66 -52.72
N GLN A 737 16.95 8.03 -51.74
CA GLN A 737 18.13 7.21 -52.00
C GLN A 737 17.71 5.91 -52.73
N PRO A 738 18.48 5.45 -53.73
CA PRO A 738 18.19 4.20 -54.45
C PRO A 738 18.38 2.96 -53.57
N GLU A 739 17.58 1.91 -53.81
CA GLU A 739 17.65 0.62 -53.11
C GLU A 739 19.00 -0.07 -53.33
N ARG A 740 19.71 -0.40 -52.24
CA ARG A 740 20.99 -1.13 -52.29
C ARG A 740 20.80 -2.60 -51.89
N TRP A 741 21.72 -3.44 -52.33
CA TRP A 741 21.76 -4.87 -52.01
C TRP A 741 23.03 -5.21 -51.24
N MET A 742 22.89 -5.76 -50.04
CA MET A 742 23.99 -6.20 -49.19
C MET A 742 24.18 -7.71 -49.30
N MET A 743 25.38 -8.17 -49.65
CA MET A 743 25.76 -9.57 -49.60
C MET A 743 26.70 -9.85 -48.44
N ILE A 744 26.37 -10.87 -47.66
CA ILE A 744 27.08 -11.21 -46.43
C ILE A 744 27.60 -12.63 -46.55
N TYR A 745 28.92 -12.77 -46.61
CA TYR A 745 29.59 -14.07 -46.73
C TYR A 745 29.80 -14.65 -45.34
N PHE A 746 29.16 -15.79 -45.08
CA PHE A 746 29.17 -16.48 -43.81
C PHE A 746 29.96 -17.77 -43.93
N GLN A 747 31.15 -17.77 -43.32
CA GLN A 747 32.03 -18.94 -43.25
C GLN A 747 31.47 -19.96 -42.27
N ARG A 748 31.19 -21.17 -42.76
CA ARG A 748 30.73 -22.27 -41.93
C ARG A 748 31.87 -22.84 -41.08
N SER A 749 31.54 -23.24 -39.87
CA SER A 749 32.43 -23.98 -38.99
C SER A 749 32.12 -25.48 -39.01
N GLU A 750 32.99 -26.31 -38.41
CA GLU A 750 32.77 -27.76 -38.31
C GLU A 750 31.60 -28.13 -37.36
N ASP A 751 31.05 -27.14 -36.63
CA ASP A 751 29.94 -27.31 -35.69
C ASP A 751 28.63 -26.68 -36.23
N ALA A 752 27.73 -27.55 -36.68
CA ALA A 752 26.45 -27.16 -37.26
C ALA A 752 25.50 -26.46 -36.27
N GLU A 753 25.57 -26.78 -34.97
CA GLU A 753 24.68 -26.16 -33.98
C GLU A 753 25.16 -24.75 -33.63
N LYS A 754 26.48 -24.56 -33.54
CA LYS A 754 27.10 -23.26 -33.39
C LYS A 754 26.83 -22.36 -34.60
N ASP A 755 26.93 -22.88 -35.82
CA ASP A 755 26.60 -22.14 -37.04
C ASP A 755 25.13 -21.73 -37.08
N ARG A 756 24.19 -22.60 -36.66
CA ARG A 756 22.77 -22.26 -36.60
C ARG A 756 22.48 -21.12 -35.63
N ARG A 757 23.14 -21.08 -34.47
CA ARG A 757 23.02 -19.97 -33.50
C ARG A 757 23.62 -18.68 -34.04
N ARG A 758 24.78 -18.75 -34.70
CA ARG A 758 25.44 -17.58 -35.33
C ARG A 758 24.63 -17.02 -36.50
N LEU A 759 24.05 -17.87 -37.34
CA LEU A 759 23.20 -17.45 -38.46
C LEU A 759 21.88 -16.83 -37.99
N ARG A 760 21.26 -17.37 -36.93
CA ARG A 760 20.07 -16.75 -36.30
C ARG A 760 20.40 -15.36 -35.73
N ARG A 761 21.57 -15.23 -35.09
CA ARG A 761 22.03 -13.93 -34.58
C ARG A 761 22.32 -12.94 -35.71
N LEU A 762 22.94 -13.41 -36.80
CA LEU A 762 23.21 -12.60 -38.00
C LEU A 762 21.93 -12.06 -38.63
N HIS A 763 20.93 -12.92 -38.83
CA HIS A 763 19.61 -12.50 -39.35
C HIS A 763 18.92 -11.52 -38.39
N GLY A 764 18.96 -11.80 -37.07
CA GLY A 764 18.40 -10.89 -36.07
C GLY A 764 19.03 -9.49 -36.08
N ILE A 765 20.35 -9.40 -36.25
CA ILE A 765 21.06 -8.12 -36.41
C ILE A 765 20.59 -7.40 -37.68
N LEU A 766 20.50 -8.09 -38.82
CA LEU A 766 20.07 -7.46 -40.08
C LEU A 766 18.64 -6.92 -40.00
N THR A 767 17.72 -7.62 -39.33
CA THR A 767 16.33 -7.18 -39.15
C THR A 767 16.13 -6.14 -38.05
N ALA A 768 17.12 -5.93 -37.17
CA ALA A 768 17.04 -4.94 -36.08
C ALA A 768 17.19 -3.49 -36.58
N TYR A 769 17.69 -3.29 -37.80
CA TYR A 769 17.87 -1.99 -38.44
C TYR A 769 16.85 -1.84 -39.58
N PRO A 770 15.64 -1.30 -39.34
CA PRO A 770 14.59 -1.26 -40.35
C PRO A 770 14.93 -0.26 -41.47
N GLY A 771 14.91 -0.73 -42.73
CA GLY A 771 15.20 0.11 -43.91
C GLY A 771 14.65 -0.47 -45.21
N LYS A 772 15.10 0.06 -46.35
CA LYS A 772 14.68 -0.35 -47.70
C LYS A 772 15.71 -1.21 -48.43
N ASP A 773 16.90 -1.41 -47.85
CA ASP A 773 17.97 -2.18 -48.46
C ASP A 773 17.66 -3.68 -48.35
N ARG A 774 17.98 -4.40 -49.41
CA ARG A 774 17.83 -5.86 -49.44
C ARG A 774 19.12 -6.52 -49.04
N PHE A 775 19.06 -7.72 -48.47
CA PHE A 775 20.26 -8.47 -48.15
C PHE A 775 20.18 -9.94 -48.57
N SER A 776 21.33 -10.57 -48.71
CA SER A 776 21.47 -12.00 -48.98
C SER A 776 22.65 -12.54 -48.21
N ILE A 777 22.51 -13.76 -47.68
CA ILE A 777 23.57 -14.43 -46.91
C ILE A 777 24.13 -15.55 -47.77
N VAL A 778 25.43 -15.52 -48.06
CA VAL A 778 26.13 -16.58 -48.79
C VAL A 778 26.83 -17.46 -47.78
N LEU A 779 26.41 -18.71 -47.68
CA LEU A 779 27.07 -19.73 -46.89
C LEU A 779 28.25 -20.29 -47.69
N GLU A 780 29.47 -20.15 -47.18
CA GLU A 780 30.66 -20.72 -47.81
C GLU A 780 31.08 -22.01 -47.09
N ASP A 781 31.20 -23.09 -47.87
CA ASP A 781 31.75 -24.39 -47.46
C ASP A 781 32.94 -24.73 -48.40
N ALA A 782 33.87 -25.59 -47.95
CA ALA A 782 35.14 -25.89 -48.63
C ALA A 782 35.00 -26.48 -50.05
N LYS A 783 33.77 -26.78 -50.51
CA LYS A 783 33.48 -27.34 -51.83
C LYS A 783 32.36 -26.63 -52.61
N GLN A 784 31.47 -25.86 -51.96
CA GLN A 784 30.31 -25.19 -52.59
C GLN A 784 29.84 -23.98 -51.76
N SER A 785 29.35 -22.93 -52.43
CA SER A 785 28.68 -21.79 -51.79
C SER A 785 27.17 -21.81 -52.05
N PHE A 786 26.37 -21.48 -51.03
CA PHE A 786 24.90 -21.44 -51.10
C PHE A 786 24.38 -20.05 -50.74
N LYS A 787 23.72 -19.37 -51.68
CA LYS A 787 23.09 -18.07 -51.45
C LYS A 787 21.67 -18.24 -50.90
N MET A 788 21.41 -17.58 -49.77
CA MET A 788 20.09 -17.46 -49.16
C MET A 788 19.56 -16.05 -49.37
N GLU A 789 18.40 -15.93 -50.01
CA GLU A 789 17.71 -14.66 -50.21
C GLU A 789 16.54 -14.52 -49.24
N PHE A 790 16.34 -13.32 -48.71
CA PHE A 790 15.29 -12.99 -47.74
C PHE A 790 14.35 -11.94 -48.35
N PRO A 791 13.43 -12.32 -49.25
CA PRO A 791 12.65 -11.37 -50.04
C PRO A 791 11.62 -10.56 -49.23
N ASN A 792 11.28 -11.01 -48.01
CA ASN A 792 10.32 -10.37 -47.12
C ASN A 792 10.96 -9.54 -46.00
N ASP A 793 12.29 -9.62 -45.85
CA ASP A 793 13.02 -8.90 -44.82
C ASP A 793 13.89 -7.82 -45.47
N THR A 794 13.94 -6.63 -44.84
CA THR A 794 14.76 -5.52 -45.30
C THR A 794 15.60 -4.96 -44.17
N THR A 795 16.68 -4.26 -44.52
CA THR A 795 17.59 -3.64 -43.57
C THR A 795 17.90 -2.19 -43.98
N ALA A 796 18.59 -1.44 -43.12
CA ALA A 796 19.14 -0.13 -43.42
C ALA A 796 20.66 -0.17 -43.30
N TYR A 797 21.39 0.10 -44.38
CA TYR A 797 22.84 0.25 -44.29
C TYR A 797 23.22 1.46 -43.42
N CYS A 798 23.88 1.21 -42.29
CA CYS A 798 24.51 2.24 -41.45
C CYS A 798 25.80 1.71 -40.80
N ASP A 799 26.65 2.61 -40.33
CA ASP A 799 27.96 2.25 -39.75
C ASP A 799 27.81 1.37 -38.50
N ASP A 800 26.75 1.58 -37.71
CA ASP A 800 26.43 0.75 -36.53
C ASP A 800 26.08 -0.70 -36.91
N LEU A 801 25.29 -0.89 -37.99
CA LEU A 801 24.98 -2.22 -38.51
C LEU A 801 26.24 -2.95 -38.98
N VAL A 802 27.15 -2.27 -39.69
CA VAL A 802 28.40 -2.87 -40.16
C VAL A 802 29.29 -3.28 -38.97
N SER A 803 29.37 -2.46 -37.93
CA SER A 803 30.10 -2.78 -36.69
C SER A 803 29.55 -4.06 -36.03
N ASP A 804 28.22 -4.17 -35.93
CA ASP A 804 27.57 -5.34 -35.35
C ASP A 804 27.74 -6.60 -36.21
N LEU A 805 27.67 -6.48 -37.55
CA LEU A 805 27.90 -7.59 -38.47
C LEU A 805 29.33 -8.12 -38.39
N LEU A 806 30.33 -7.23 -38.27
CA LEU A 806 31.75 -7.60 -38.11
C LEU A 806 31.99 -8.48 -36.88
N THR A 807 31.20 -8.35 -35.82
CA THR A 807 31.30 -9.23 -34.64
C THR A 807 30.99 -10.70 -34.97
N ILE A 808 30.28 -10.97 -36.07
CA ILE A 808 29.87 -12.31 -36.49
C ILE A 808 30.67 -12.81 -37.68
N VAL A 809 30.86 -11.98 -38.71
CA VAL A 809 31.55 -12.37 -39.96
C VAL A 809 33.06 -12.10 -39.93
N GLY A 810 33.55 -11.37 -38.92
CA GLY A 810 34.97 -11.22 -38.58
C GLY A 810 35.76 -10.24 -39.44
N ASP A 811 35.51 -10.17 -40.75
CA ASP A 811 36.23 -9.31 -41.70
C ASP A 811 35.25 -8.48 -42.55
N ALA A 812 35.61 -7.23 -42.84
CA ALA A 812 34.81 -6.31 -43.65
C ALA A 812 34.69 -6.77 -45.09
N HIS A 813 35.66 -7.55 -45.59
CA HIS A 813 35.58 -8.16 -46.93
C HIS A 813 34.44 -9.18 -47.06
N ASN A 814 33.88 -9.66 -45.95
CA ASN A 814 32.73 -10.55 -45.94
C ASN A 814 31.38 -9.80 -46.03
N ILE A 815 31.40 -8.48 -46.21
CA ILE A 815 30.21 -7.64 -46.39
C ILE A 815 30.42 -6.83 -47.67
N GLU A 816 29.68 -7.18 -48.73
CA GLU A 816 29.72 -6.47 -50.01
C GLU A 816 28.42 -5.70 -50.22
N LEU A 817 28.53 -4.45 -50.67
CA LEU A 817 27.39 -3.62 -51.01
C LEU A 817 27.34 -3.41 -52.53
N PHE A 818 26.20 -3.70 -53.13
CA PHE A 818 25.95 -3.50 -54.54
C PHE A 818 24.81 -2.49 -54.71
N ASP A 819 25.01 -1.54 -55.61
CA ASP A 819 23.88 -0.83 -56.21
C ASP A 819 23.20 -1.81 -57.18
N ARG A 820 21.89 -1.98 -57.04
CA ARG A 820 21.02 -2.95 -57.74
C ARG A 820 21.60 -3.48 -59.08
N PRO A 821 22.01 -4.77 -59.17
CA PRO A 821 22.45 -5.33 -60.44
C PRO A 821 21.25 -5.50 -61.41
N GLU A 822 21.49 -5.26 -62.71
CA GLU A 822 20.64 -5.77 -63.79
C GLU A 822 20.64 -7.29 -63.86
#